data_AF-A0A1M5VST3-F1
#
_entry.id   AF-A0A1M5VST3-F1
#
_cell.length_a   1.000
_cell.length_b   1.000
_cell.length_c   1.000
_cell.angle_alpha   90.00
_cell.angle_beta   90.00
_cell.angle_gamma   90.00
#
_symmetry.space_group_name_H-M   'P 1'
#
loop_
_entity.id
_entity.type
_entity.pdbx_description
1 polymer ?
#
loop_
_entity_poly.entity_id
_entity_poly.type
_entity_poly.pdbx_seq_one_letter_code
_entity_poly.pdbx_strand_id
1 'polypeptide(L)'
;MKKHFLRVFVFVLIISLTAGFLPVVASAADNELVLTKIGHMDTNTVSISNASTRAVTLTVPYLYSESTVDLRTGLIYDMASTISDVITDFNSGSVAQVDGSSGVNMTVTYYRNGNATPYTTTYTIKIVRTAKADPTFSGTIAKSVTGVMPNSTTDDISFTAADFTSATLFNPHDGGTMTGISISGSNTSCGNLNYGGDLYAGQFIALADLSRLSFDALDGGTVTYSVTAYTGEDRTPATGTVLLKITVNETAVPSIIGSLSKSVGVGSSLTFSAGDFSSLCNLNSGTLTKIEITPTNSAYGTWYKSSGAFTSATQVDAGAIGTLSFKGTAAGQATFTWKASNEAGWSAAGGGIITVGTVSAPTITAQVVKTVSAGNTLSFSLSDFRSCYNLNNGTLSNIVVTPTNTGYGTWYKGASTFTGATSFNASDIGTLSFKGTAAGQATFKWTVSNEKGTSAAGSGSILVDATTNLVSYTTAQNTPKALSDTDFNAVCLSTTGFALSYLDINSPSSSYGRLYYGYASASSPGTAVTSTARYYVNSSPYISSLTFVPASGFTGTVTIPYTGTALSNQQYSGSLRITIGTAGDISYSIAKNTPKTFSPADFNAVCTTVTGDALSSISINSPSTSYGRLYSGYSSASNPGTAVTSTKQFYVSSSPYISSLTFVPASNYTGTVSIPYTGVNVNGTSYGGTLKITVGSAGDVTYTVAKNTPKAFAAADFNTVCTSATGYALSYLDINAPSSSYGRLYTGYSSASSPGTAVTSTTRFYLSSSPAISSLTFVPASNYTGTVSIPYTGVNINGISYSGTLRITVGSTAAVTYTIVKNMPKQLTAADFNTASVNTTGYALSSISIAAPSSSYGKLYYNYASAANPGTAITAATTFYANSSPYLSSLTFVPANNYTGTVTISYTGVNSNNVTFTGSLVITVTSSVTDISYTTDENSAVKFSASDFNTVCKNATGLNLDHVTFTLPASAYGTLYYSYSTTTHAGTAVSASTLYYASTTPSVDSITFVPAANYAGTVTITYTGTASGGGTYTGKVNVKVNQKAGSRYFTDVGTSYDWAAGAIDYMYEAGVTTGTGGSQYGPGTSIARGDFVLMLYRALGFSGSTSSNFSDVPKGSYYYDAIAAAKALGIAQGSGDRFYPTTALTRQDAMALIYRTLQLTGVNLSTGTSSDISGFTDKGQISSYALTAVQTLVKAGIITGSDSNKINPAGNLSRAEMAVILYRVMTKY
;
A
#
# COMPACT_ATOMS: atom_id res chain seq x y z
N MET A 1 6.79 9.96 -94.22
CA MET A 1 6.81 10.45 -95.63
C MET A 1 6.49 11.95 -95.64
N LYS A 2 6.61 12.61 -96.81
CA LYS A 2 5.87 13.80 -97.34
C LYS A 2 4.72 14.36 -96.44
N LYS A 3 4.43 15.68 -96.32
CA LYS A 3 4.92 16.92 -96.97
C LYS A 3 4.27 18.20 -96.34
N HIS A 4 4.98 19.36 -96.31
CA HIS A 4 4.54 20.79 -96.56
C HIS A 4 3.29 21.41 -95.86
N PHE A 5 3.03 22.74 -95.75
CA PHE A 5 3.57 24.06 -96.23
C PHE A 5 3.15 25.17 -95.20
N LEU A 6 3.69 26.40 -94.98
CA LEU A 6 4.13 27.59 -95.79
C LEU A 6 2.97 28.45 -96.36
N ARG A 7 2.79 29.79 -96.20
CA ARG A 7 3.57 31.03 -95.82
C ARG A 7 3.01 31.72 -94.53
N VAL A 8 3.48 32.85 -93.92
CA VAL A 8 4.46 33.97 -94.17
C VAL A 8 3.89 35.31 -94.75
N PHE A 9 4.46 36.48 -94.33
CA PHE A 9 4.24 37.94 -94.61
C PHE A 9 3.53 38.78 -93.49
N VAL A 10 4.00 39.91 -92.89
CA VAL A 10 5.20 40.83 -92.94
C VAL A 10 4.94 42.26 -93.50
N PHE A 11 5.59 43.28 -92.89
CA PHE A 11 5.82 44.74 -93.22
C PHE A 11 5.11 45.80 -92.32
N VAL A 12 5.62 47.05 -92.08
CA VAL A 12 6.96 47.62 -91.68
C VAL A 12 6.96 49.19 -91.74
N LEU A 13 7.99 49.86 -91.17
CA LEU A 13 8.50 51.25 -91.44
C LEU A 13 7.82 52.48 -90.72
N ILE A 14 8.43 53.68 -90.50
CA ILE A 14 9.77 54.10 -89.95
C ILE A 14 9.87 55.66 -89.73
N ILE A 15 10.75 56.16 -88.83
CA ILE A 15 11.38 57.54 -88.71
C ILE A 15 10.42 58.76 -88.55
N SER A 16 10.66 59.83 -87.74
CA SER A 16 11.86 60.56 -87.24
C SER A 16 11.66 61.10 -85.78
N LEU A 17 12.48 61.92 -85.10
CA LEU A 17 13.86 62.47 -85.26
C LEU A 17 14.53 62.69 -83.86
N THR A 18 15.01 63.91 -83.54
CA THR A 18 15.74 64.38 -82.33
C THR A 18 15.41 65.88 -82.08
N ALA A 19 15.80 66.60 -81.02
CA ALA A 19 16.79 66.37 -79.94
C ALA A 19 16.44 67.17 -78.65
N GLY A 20 17.09 66.86 -77.51
CA GLY A 20 17.05 67.71 -76.31
C GLY A 20 17.81 67.16 -75.09
N PHE A 21 18.82 67.91 -74.63
CA PHE A 21 19.58 67.77 -73.37
C PHE A 21 20.55 66.58 -73.14
N LEU A 22 21.74 66.96 -72.67
CA LEU A 22 22.87 66.25 -72.04
C LEU A 22 23.63 67.34 -71.22
N PRO A 23 24.59 67.05 -70.30
CA PRO A 23 25.27 65.78 -69.99
C PRO A 23 25.39 65.44 -68.46
N VAL A 24 26.16 64.37 -68.15
CA VAL A 24 26.77 63.97 -66.82
C VAL A 24 25.84 63.78 -65.61
N VAL A 25 26.14 62.99 -64.56
CA VAL A 25 27.16 61.97 -64.19
C VAL A 25 26.34 60.79 -63.55
N ALA A 26 26.79 59.55 -63.30
CA ALA A 26 28.09 58.88 -63.36
C ALA A 26 27.93 57.37 -63.65
N SER A 27 29.04 56.68 -63.93
CA SER A 27 29.08 55.22 -64.04
C SER A 27 28.98 54.53 -62.67
N ALA A 28 28.03 53.58 -62.54
CA ALA A 28 27.99 52.66 -61.41
C ALA A 28 29.06 51.55 -61.54
N ALA A 29 30.32 51.93 -61.33
CA ALA A 29 31.45 51.03 -61.24
C ALA A 29 31.41 50.17 -59.96
N ASP A 30 32.41 49.28 -59.81
CA ASP A 30 32.74 48.44 -58.64
C ASP A 30 32.01 47.10 -58.48
N ASN A 31 30.97 46.81 -59.27
CA ASN A 31 30.34 45.47 -59.35
C ASN A 31 29.86 44.89 -57.99
N GLU A 32 29.62 45.78 -57.02
CA GLU A 32 29.28 45.48 -55.62
C GLU A 32 27.79 45.11 -55.45
N LEU A 33 27.48 44.30 -54.43
CA LEU A 33 26.12 43.85 -54.13
C LEU A 33 25.47 44.74 -53.05
N VAL A 34 24.73 45.77 -53.49
CA VAL A 34 24.10 46.77 -52.61
C VAL A 34 23.05 46.18 -51.67
N LEU A 35 22.18 45.31 -52.21
CA LEU A 35 21.21 44.52 -51.44
C LEU A 35 21.75 43.12 -51.20
N THR A 36 22.04 42.79 -49.94
CA THR A 36 22.58 41.48 -49.52
C THR A 36 21.49 40.42 -49.39
N LYS A 37 20.24 40.85 -49.17
CA LYS A 37 19.04 40.02 -49.19
C LYS A 37 17.85 40.84 -49.69
N ILE A 38 16.86 40.14 -50.22
CA ILE A 38 15.56 40.68 -50.64
C ILE A 38 14.51 39.58 -50.44
N GLY A 39 13.22 39.94 -50.45
CA GLY A 39 12.09 39.01 -50.44
C GLY A 39 10.76 39.74 -50.39
N HIS A 40 9.67 38.98 -50.57
CA HIS A 40 8.30 39.47 -50.46
C HIS A 40 7.50 38.58 -49.50
N MET A 41 6.58 39.16 -48.75
CA MET A 41 5.79 38.46 -47.71
C MET A 41 5.02 37.21 -48.21
N ASP A 42 4.63 37.17 -49.48
CA ASP A 42 3.90 36.04 -50.09
C ASP A 42 4.80 34.89 -50.58
N THR A 43 6.12 34.95 -50.36
CA THR A 43 7.10 34.09 -51.04
C THR A 43 7.92 33.24 -50.06
N ASN A 44 7.97 31.92 -50.32
CA ASN A 44 8.48 30.94 -49.34
C ASN A 44 9.99 30.73 -49.43
N THR A 45 10.60 30.97 -50.59
CA THR A 45 12.05 30.91 -50.80
C THR A 45 12.48 32.01 -51.76
N VAL A 46 13.66 32.58 -51.51
CA VAL A 46 14.23 33.68 -52.29
C VAL A 46 15.70 33.43 -52.56
N SER A 47 16.14 33.69 -53.79
CA SER A 47 17.55 33.70 -54.17
C SER A 47 17.93 34.99 -54.92
N ILE A 48 19.04 35.60 -54.51
CA ILE A 48 19.79 36.57 -55.31
C ILE A 48 20.91 35.79 -55.98
N SER A 49 20.98 35.79 -57.32
CA SER A 49 21.82 34.82 -58.04
C SER A 49 23.33 35.07 -57.93
N ASN A 50 23.76 36.34 -57.95
CA ASN A 50 25.10 36.86 -57.60
C ASN A 50 25.22 38.36 -57.97
N ALA A 51 26.34 38.99 -57.60
CA ALA A 51 26.62 40.41 -57.83
C ALA A 51 26.70 40.82 -59.32
N SER A 52 27.11 39.91 -60.22
CA SER A 52 27.26 40.20 -61.66
C SER A 52 25.96 40.02 -62.46
N THR A 53 24.98 39.26 -61.95
CA THR A 53 23.69 39.04 -62.63
C THR A 53 22.56 39.91 -62.12
N ARG A 54 22.60 40.33 -60.84
CA ARG A 54 21.58 41.20 -60.18
C ARG A 54 20.13 40.71 -60.36
N ALA A 55 19.94 39.42 -60.62
CA ALA A 55 18.64 38.79 -60.75
C ALA A 55 18.17 38.22 -59.41
N VAL A 56 16.85 38.27 -59.23
CA VAL A 56 16.15 37.86 -58.02
C VAL A 56 15.01 36.94 -58.42
N THR A 57 14.95 35.74 -57.84
CA THR A 57 13.80 34.84 -58.01
C THR A 57 13.12 34.65 -56.67
N LEU A 58 11.82 34.96 -56.62
CA LEU A 58 10.95 34.66 -55.48
C LEU A 58 10.04 33.48 -55.86
N THR A 59 9.87 32.51 -54.95
CA THR A 59 9.05 31.32 -55.22
C THR A 59 7.75 31.37 -54.42
N VAL A 60 6.62 31.18 -55.10
CA VAL A 60 5.29 31.03 -54.49
C VAL A 60 4.84 29.56 -54.50
N PRO A 61 3.94 29.13 -53.58
CA PRO A 61 3.33 27.80 -53.63
C PRO A 61 2.64 27.51 -54.96
N TYR A 62 2.57 26.24 -55.37
CA TYR A 62 1.83 25.82 -56.57
C TYR A 62 0.39 26.35 -56.58
N LEU A 63 -0.30 26.22 -55.44
CA LEU A 63 -1.68 26.66 -55.20
C LEU A 63 -1.83 28.16 -54.88
N TYR A 64 -0.82 29.01 -55.13
CA TYR A 64 -0.97 30.47 -54.97
C TYR A 64 -2.05 30.99 -55.94
N SER A 65 -3.14 31.55 -55.40
CA SER A 65 -4.36 31.88 -56.15
C SER A 65 -4.16 33.02 -57.14
N GLU A 66 -3.34 34.00 -56.76
CA GLU A 66 -3.15 35.19 -57.58
C GLU A 66 -2.25 34.90 -58.78
N SER A 67 -2.56 35.55 -59.90
CA SER A 67 -1.70 35.53 -61.09
C SER A 67 -0.47 36.44 -60.95
N THR A 68 -0.40 37.24 -59.88
CA THR A 68 0.54 38.36 -59.76
C THR A 68 0.94 38.68 -58.31
N VAL A 69 2.13 39.28 -58.15
CA VAL A 69 2.63 39.85 -56.89
C VAL A 69 2.94 41.34 -57.08
N ASP A 70 2.43 42.23 -56.22
CA ASP A 70 2.76 43.67 -56.24
C ASP A 70 4.01 43.95 -55.41
N LEU A 71 5.13 44.23 -56.08
CA LEU A 71 6.44 44.35 -55.45
C LEU A 71 6.65 45.65 -54.65
N ARG A 72 5.68 46.57 -54.67
CA ARG A 72 5.75 47.87 -53.96
C ARG A 72 5.31 47.77 -52.50
N THR A 73 4.56 46.73 -52.16
CA THR A 73 4.08 46.42 -50.81
C THR A 73 4.79 45.18 -50.29
N GLY A 74 4.95 45.03 -48.97
CA GLY A 74 5.43 43.78 -48.39
C GLY A 74 6.86 43.33 -48.77
N LEU A 75 7.63 44.19 -49.45
CA LEU A 75 9.03 43.96 -49.80
C LEU A 75 9.91 44.11 -48.56
N ILE A 76 10.83 43.17 -48.36
CA ILE A 76 11.77 43.13 -47.24
C ILE A 76 13.18 42.97 -47.81
N TYR A 77 14.15 43.77 -47.37
CA TYR A 77 15.53 43.72 -47.88
C TYR A 77 16.57 44.01 -46.80
N ASP A 78 17.79 43.50 -47.00
CA ASP A 78 18.98 43.78 -46.20
C ASP A 78 20.05 44.45 -47.07
N MET A 79 20.90 45.29 -46.47
CA MET A 79 21.84 46.17 -47.19
C MET A 79 23.31 45.93 -46.81
N ALA A 80 24.22 46.32 -47.70
CA ALA A 80 25.64 46.37 -47.41
C ALA A 80 25.97 47.48 -46.39
N SER A 81 26.83 47.19 -45.40
CA SER A 81 27.15 48.09 -44.28
C SER A 81 28.00 49.33 -44.64
N THR A 82 28.37 49.48 -45.91
CA THR A 82 29.12 50.62 -46.48
C THR A 82 28.21 51.78 -46.93
N ILE A 83 26.90 51.61 -46.83
CA ILE A 83 25.86 52.48 -47.38
C ILE A 83 25.10 53.20 -46.26
N SER A 84 24.84 54.51 -46.43
CA SER A 84 24.21 55.36 -45.39
C SER A 84 22.71 55.59 -45.58
N ASP A 85 22.24 55.65 -46.82
CA ASP A 85 20.85 55.96 -47.18
C ASP A 85 20.51 55.38 -48.56
N VAL A 86 19.27 54.93 -48.75
CA VAL A 86 18.81 54.22 -49.95
C VAL A 86 17.33 54.46 -50.26
N ILE A 87 17.03 54.77 -51.52
CA ILE A 87 15.69 54.83 -52.10
C ILE A 87 15.52 53.70 -53.12
N THR A 88 14.46 52.92 -53.01
CA THR A 88 14.11 51.85 -53.97
C THR A 88 12.90 52.24 -54.81
N ASP A 89 13.13 52.52 -56.10
CA ASP A 89 12.09 52.90 -57.06
C ASP A 89 11.81 51.76 -58.04
N PHE A 90 10.53 51.49 -58.30
CA PHE A 90 10.10 50.58 -59.36
C PHE A 90 9.57 51.35 -60.57
N ASN A 91 9.81 50.82 -61.76
CA ASN A 91 9.17 51.33 -62.97
C ASN A 91 7.64 51.17 -62.89
N SER A 92 6.91 52.09 -63.53
CA SER A 92 5.44 52.11 -63.55
C SER A 92 4.85 50.76 -63.99
N GLY A 93 3.83 50.28 -63.27
CA GLY A 93 3.21 48.96 -63.50
C GLY A 93 3.95 47.80 -62.80
N SER A 94 4.43 48.03 -61.57
CA SER A 94 5.39 47.20 -60.82
C SER A 94 4.88 45.84 -60.29
N VAL A 95 3.91 45.24 -60.97
CA VAL A 95 3.23 44.00 -60.59
C VAL A 95 3.82 42.84 -61.40
N ALA A 96 4.48 41.90 -60.71
CA ALA A 96 5.17 40.78 -61.36
C ALA A 96 4.21 39.61 -61.61
N GLN A 97 4.17 39.11 -62.84
CA GLN A 97 3.39 37.91 -63.21
C GLN A 97 4.05 36.65 -62.64
N VAL A 98 3.24 35.79 -62.01
CA VAL A 98 3.66 34.47 -61.55
C VAL A 98 3.95 33.59 -62.77
N ASP A 99 5.13 32.96 -62.79
CA ASP A 99 5.70 32.21 -63.93
C ASP A 99 5.96 33.08 -65.18
N GLY A 100 6.01 34.41 -65.01
CA GLY A 100 6.27 35.37 -66.07
C GLY A 100 7.67 35.27 -66.67
N SER A 101 7.76 35.23 -68.00
CA SER A 101 9.04 35.23 -68.73
C SER A 101 9.83 36.54 -68.54
N SER A 102 9.14 37.67 -68.43
CA SER A 102 9.69 39.00 -68.17
C SER A 102 9.75 39.30 -66.67
N GLY A 103 10.90 39.76 -66.17
CA GLY A 103 11.05 40.24 -64.81
C GLY A 103 10.77 41.74 -64.67
N VAL A 104 10.39 42.17 -63.46
CA VAL A 104 10.17 43.58 -63.12
C VAL A 104 11.50 44.17 -62.62
N ASN A 105 11.88 45.33 -63.16
CA ASN A 105 13.10 46.03 -62.73
C ASN A 105 12.83 46.96 -61.54
N MET A 106 13.65 46.81 -60.49
CA MET A 106 13.76 47.72 -59.36
C MET A 106 15.07 48.49 -59.48
N THR A 107 15.01 49.81 -59.44
CA THR A 107 16.17 50.70 -59.34
C THR A 107 16.41 51.06 -57.88
N VAL A 108 17.67 51.03 -57.46
CA VAL A 108 18.11 51.29 -56.09
C VAL A 108 19.11 52.43 -56.15
N THR A 109 18.72 53.58 -55.60
CA THR A 109 19.53 54.81 -55.53
C THR A 109 20.11 54.92 -54.12
N TYR A 110 21.43 55.03 -53.99
CA TYR A 110 22.12 54.86 -52.70
C TYR A 110 23.32 55.77 -52.51
N TYR A 111 23.64 56.06 -51.24
CA TYR A 111 24.80 56.88 -50.85
C TYR A 111 25.82 56.03 -50.09
N ARG A 112 27.09 56.06 -50.51
CA ARG A 112 28.21 55.46 -49.74
C ARG A 112 28.59 56.37 -48.58
N ASN A 113 28.90 55.77 -47.42
CA ASN A 113 29.28 56.48 -46.20
C ASN A 113 30.36 57.55 -46.47
N GLY A 114 30.00 58.83 -46.36
CA GLY A 114 30.92 59.97 -46.57
C GLY A 114 30.95 60.58 -47.98
N ASN A 115 30.13 60.11 -48.94
CA ASN A 115 30.00 60.73 -50.26
C ASN A 115 28.58 61.30 -50.46
N ALA A 116 28.48 62.59 -50.81
CA ALA A 116 27.22 63.29 -51.08
C ALA A 116 26.65 63.06 -52.50
N THR A 117 27.37 62.36 -53.38
CA THR A 117 26.90 61.99 -54.73
C THR A 117 26.16 60.64 -54.67
N PRO A 118 24.91 60.55 -55.15
CA PRO A 118 24.20 59.28 -55.21
C PRO A 118 24.73 58.37 -56.32
N TYR A 119 24.64 57.06 -56.09
CA TYR A 119 24.88 56.00 -57.05
C TYR A 119 23.57 55.27 -57.35
N THR A 120 23.48 54.58 -58.49
CA THR A 120 22.29 53.80 -58.86
C THR A 120 22.66 52.38 -59.32
N THR A 121 21.80 51.42 -59.00
CA THR A 121 21.89 50.03 -59.49
C THR A 121 20.49 49.51 -59.83
N THR A 122 20.38 48.50 -60.69
CA THR A 122 19.10 47.89 -61.06
C THR A 122 19.13 46.38 -60.82
N TYR A 123 18.07 45.87 -60.22
CA TYR A 123 17.81 44.44 -59.99
C TYR A 123 16.58 43.99 -60.80
N THR A 124 16.60 42.77 -61.34
CA THR A 124 15.46 42.19 -62.07
C THR A 124 14.80 41.08 -61.25
N ILE A 125 13.54 41.27 -60.88
CA ILE A 125 12.77 40.37 -60.01
C ILE A 125 11.80 39.51 -60.85
N LYS A 126 11.79 38.19 -60.60
CA LYS A 126 10.83 37.23 -61.17
C LYS A 126 10.12 36.42 -60.09
N ILE A 127 8.91 35.98 -60.39
CA ILE A 127 8.10 35.09 -59.54
C ILE A 127 7.88 33.75 -60.25
N VAL A 128 8.01 32.63 -59.55
CA VAL A 128 7.77 31.28 -60.09
C VAL A 128 7.02 30.39 -59.08
N ARG A 129 6.27 29.40 -59.57
CA ARG A 129 5.61 28.37 -58.75
C ARG A 129 6.51 27.17 -58.45
N THR A 130 6.18 26.44 -57.38
CA THR A 130 6.59 25.05 -57.20
C THR A 130 5.95 24.13 -58.25
N ALA A 131 6.65 23.06 -58.66
CA ALA A 131 6.12 22.04 -59.56
C ALA A 131 5.10 21.08 -58.88
N LYS A 132 4.18 20.53 -59.68
CA LYS A 132 3.15 19.56 -59.27
C LYS A 132 3.73 18.16 -59.02
N ALA A 133 3.15 17.41 -58.08
CA ALA A 133 3.43 16.00 -57.80
C ALA A 133 2.21 15.09 -58.05
N ASP A 134 2.46 13.79 -58.30
CA ASP A 134 1.43 12.77 -58.50
C ASP A 134 0.93 12.18 -57.17
N PRO A 135 -0.35 11.74 -57.08
CA PRO A 135 -0.86 11.01 -55.91
C PRO A 135 -0.09 9.70 -55.68
N THR A 136 0.25 9.41 -54.42
CA THR A 136 1.00 8.21 -54.04
C THR A 136 0.16 7.27 -53.16
N PHE A 137 0.35 5.96 -53.33
CA PHE A 137 -0.34 4.93 -52.54
C PHE A 137 0.67 3.90 -52.03
N SER A 138 0.91 3.87 -50.72
CA SER A 138 1.98 3.06 -50.12
C SER A 138 1.71 2.71 -48.65
N GLY A 139 2.28 1.59 -48.18
CA GLY A 139 2.13 1.13 -46.80
C GLY A 139 1.49 -0.25 -46.68
N THR A 140 0.79 -0.50 -45.57
CA THR A 140 0.17 -1.81 -45.28
C THR A 140 -1.13 -1.63 -44.50
N ILE A 141 -2.19 -2.26 -44.99
CA ILE A 141 -3.47 -2.43 -44.29
C ILE A 141 -3.39 -3.77 -43.55
N ALA A 142 -3.52 -3.74 -42.22
CA ALA A 142 -3.51 -4.94 -41.40
C ALA A 142 -4.91 -5.19 -40.81
N LYS A 143 -5.55 -6.28 -41.23
CA LYS A 143 -6.77 -6.82 -40.62
C LYS A 143 -6.43 -8.09 -39.84
N SER A 144 -7.17 -8.37 -38.78
CA SER A 144 -7.00 -9.60 -38.02
C SER A 144 -8.29 -10.05 -37.36
N VAL A 145 -8.59 -11.35 -37.45
CA VAL A 145 -9.65 -12.01 -36.69
C VAL A 145 -9.03 -12.90 -35.61
N THR A 146 -9.71 -13.03 -34.49
CA THR A 146 -9.33 -13.85 -33.33
C THR A 146 -10.55 -14.64 -32.86
N GLY A 147 -10.40 -15.96 -32.70
CA GLY A 147 -11.49 -16.82 -32.23
C GLY A 147 -12.08 -17.75 -33.30
N VAL A 148 -11.47 -17.80 -34.49
CA VAL A 148 -11.95 -18.60 -35.63
C VAL A 148 -11.82 -20.10 -35.32
N MET A 149 -12.86 -20.87 -35.66
CA MET A 149 -12.81 -22.33 -35.68
C MET A 149 -12.32 -22.79 -37.05
N PRO A 150 -11.43 -23.80 -37.14
CA PRO A 150 -11.03 -24.39 -38.41
C PRO A 150 -12.26 -24.82 -39.23
N ASN A 151 -12.32 -24.37 -40.49
CA ASN A 151 -13.44 -24.55 -41.42
C ASN A 151 -14.76 -23.83 -41.01
N SER A 152 -14.70 -22.70 -40.29
CA SER A 152 -15.86 -21.78 -40.20
C SER A 152 -16.13 -21.12 -41.56
N THR A 153 -17.40 -20.84 -41.88
CA THR A 153 -17.80 -20.15 -43.12
C THR A 153 -18.60 -18.89 -42.79
N THR A 154 -17.97 -17.99 -42.01
CA THR A 154 -18.56 -16.73 -41.55
C THR A 154 -17.73 -15.55 -42.06
N ASP A 155 -18.42 -14.48 -42.52
CA ASP A 155 -17.84 -13.20 -42.95
C ASP A 155 -17.19 -12.44 -41.76
N ASP A 156 -16.11 -12.98 -41.20
CA ASP A 156 -15.52 -12.50 -39.95
C ASP A 156 -14.80 -11.14 -40.08
N ILE A 157 -14.46 -10.72 -41.32
CA ILE A 157 -13.78 -9.45 -41.59
C ILE A 157 -14.49 -8.70 -42.71
N SER A 158 -15.14 -7.59 -42.38
CA SER A 158 -15.65 -6.62 -43.34
C SER A 158 -14.65 -5.48 -43.62
N PHE A 159 -14.80 -4.88 -44.80
CA PHE A 159 -14.01 -3.74 -45.25
C PHE A 159 -14.86 -2.47 -45.41
N THR A 160 -14.21 -1.32 -45.41
CA THR A 160 -14.82 0.00 -45.55
C THR A 160 -13.90 0.91 -46.37
N ALA A 161 -14.42 2.00 -46.93
CA ALA A 161 -13.60 3.00 -47.62
C ALA A 161 -12.44 3.51 -46.74
N ALA A 162 -12.70 3.73 -45.44
CA ALA A 162 -11.72 4.24 -44.48
C ALA A 162 -10.50 3.31 -44.28
N ASP A 163 -10.63 2.01 -44.54
CA ASP A 163 -9.49 1.07 -44.50
C ASP A 163 -8.45 1.35 -45.58
N PHE A 164 -8.84 2.00 -46.68
CA PHE A 164 -7.98 2.28 -47.84
C PHE A 164 -7.69 3.78 -48.02
N THR A 165 -8.62 4.66 -47.66
CA THR A 165 -8.51 6.12 -47.87
C THR A 165 -7.79 6.88 -46.75
N SER A 166 -7.04 6.22 -45.87
CA SER A 166 -6.24 6.92 -44.85
C SER A 166 -5.18 7.80 -45.52
N ALA A 167 -5.00 9.02 -45.01
CA ALA A 167 -3.93 9.93 -45.44
C ALA A 167 -2.50 9.38 -45.19
N THR A 168 -2.37 8.30 -44.40
CA THR A 168 -1.12 7.55 -44.20
C THR A 168 -0.89 6.44 -45.22
N LEU A 169 -1.90 6.13 -46.05
CA LEU A 169 -1.83 5.12 -47.11
C LEU A 169 -1.89 5.78 -48.49
N PHE A 170 -2.79 6.76 -48.66
CA PHE A 170 -3.00 7.53 -49.87
C PHE A 170 -2.70 9.01 -49.62
N ASN A 171 -1.66 9.54 -50.26
CA ASN A 171 -1.37 10.96 -50.27
C ASN A 171 -1.87 11.56 -51.61
N PRO A 172 -2.87 12.46 -51.60
CA PRO A 172 -3.40 13.07 -52.83
C PRO A 172 -2.40 14.03 -53.51
N HIS A 173 -1.35 14.46 -52.80
CA HIS A 173 -0.32 15.43 -53.17
C HIS A 173 -0.84 16.80 -53.65
N ASP A 174 -1.50 16.86 -54.81
CA ASP A 174 -2.09 18.08 -55.42
C ASP A 174 -3.59 17.87 -55.74
N GLY A 175 -4.35 17.40 -54.75
CA GLY A 175 -5.82 17.37 -54.77
C GLY A 175 -6.49 16.22 -55.51
N GLY A 176 -5.75 15.22 -55.99
CA GLY A 176 -6.34 14.02 -56.61
C GLY A 176 -7.07 13.15 -55.59
N THR A 177 -8.40 13.05 -55.67
CA THR A 177 -9.19 12.16 -54.81
C THR A 177 -9.12 10.71 -55.30
N MET A 178 -9.07 9.77 -54.35
CA MET A 178 -9.25 8.34 -54.65
C MET A 178 -10.70 8.08 -55.08
N THR A 179 -10.91 7.29 -56.12
CA THR A 179 -12.25 6.91 -56.62
C THR A 179 -12.56 5.42 -56.45
N GLY A 180 -11.54 4.57 -56.26
CA GLY A 180 -11.69 3.16 -55.91
C GLY A 180 -10.35 2.43 -55.85
N ILE A 181 -10.42 1.11 -55.71
CA ILE A 181 -9.25 0.22 -55.59
C ILE A 181 -9.39 -1.02 -56.48
N SER A 182 -8.30 -1.78 -56.64
CA SER A 182 -8.31 -3.20 -57.00
C SER A 182 -7.37 -3.97 -56.07
N ILE A 183 -7.69 -5.22 -55.77
CA ILE A 183 -6.91 -6.11 -54.91
C ILE A 183 -6.43 -7.29 -55.76
N SER A 184 -5.23 -7.79 -55.52
CA SER A 184 -4.58 -8.82 -56.35
C SER A 184 -3.75 -9.79 -55.51
N GLY A 185 -3.62 -11.02 -56.00
CA GLY A 185 -3.01 -12.14 -55.28
C GLY A 185 -4.05 -13.16 -54.80
N SER A 186 -3.59 -14.33 -54.36
CA SER A 186 -4.45 -15.42 -53.91
C SER A 186 -3.77 -16.27 -52.84
N ASN A 187 -4.55 -16.68 -51.84
CA ASN A 187 -4.30 -17.80 -50.95
C ASN A 187 -5.67 -18.30 -50.49
N THR A 188 -5.88 -19.62 -50.47
CA THR A 188 -7.14 -20.24 -50.07
C THR A 188 -7.04 -21.00 -48.75
N SER A 189 -5.84 -21.10 -48.12
CA SER A 189 -5.68 -21.85 -46.87
C SER A 189 -6.17 -21.07 -45.64
N CYS A 190 -5.94 -19.76 -45.59
CA CYS A 190 -6.35 -18.94 -44.45
C CYS A 190 -7.80 -18.41 -44.56
N GLY A 191 -8.42 -18.50 -45.74
CA GLY A 191 -9.70 -17.86 -46.03
C GLY A 191 -9.82 -17.37 -47.46
N ASN A 192 -10.98 -16.81 -47.81
CA ASN A 192 -11.30 -16.28 -49.13
C ASN A 192 -11.75 -14.81 -49.06
N LEU A 193 -11.43 -14.03 -50.09
CA LEU A 193 -11.89 -12.64 -50.22
C LEU A 193 -13.15 -12.62 -51.10
N ASN A 194 -14.24 -12.04 -50.61
CA ASN A 194 -15.55 -12.02 -51.28
C ASN A 194 -16.04 -10.60 -51.53
N TYR A 195 -16.84 -10.40 -52.58
CA TYR A 195 -17.42 -9.11 -52.94
C TYR A 195 -18.92 -9.24 -53.26
N GLY A 196 -19.76 -8.89 -52.29
CA GLY A 196 -21.22 -8.95 -52.42
C GLY A 196 -21.80 -10.36 -52.34
N GLY A 197 -21.06 -11.33 -51.79
CA GLY A 197 -21.43 -12.74 -51.67
C GLY A 197 -20.71 -13.69 -52.64
N ASP A 198 -20.09 -13.15 -53.70
CA ASP A 198 -19.31 -13.92 -54.67
C ASP A 198 -17.80 -13.81 -54.42
N LEU A 199 -17.03 -14.85 -54.76
CA LEU A 199 -15.56 -14.85 -54.66
C LEU A 199 -14.95 -13.71 -55.50
N TYR A 200 -14.13 -12.87 -54.88
CA TYR A 200 -13.56 -11.69 -55.53
C TYR A 200 -12.42 -12.06 -56.49
N ALA A 201 -12.47 -11.53 -57.72
CA ALA A 201 -11.60 -11.92 -58.84
C ALA A 201 -10.73 -10.78 -59.39
N GLY A 202 -10.42 -9.76 -58.57
CA GLY A 202 -9.54 -8.66 -58.95
C GLY A 202 -10.20 -7.45 -59.62
N GLN A 203 -11.54 -7.42 -59.71
CA GLN A 203 -12.27 -6.31 -60.30
C GLN A 203 -12.08 -4.98 -59.53
N PHE A 204 -12.19 -3.85 -60.23
CA PHE A 204 -12.23 -2.53 -59.60
C PHE A 204 -13.45 -2.40 -58.67
N ILE A 205 -13.21 -1.94 -57.44
CA ILE A 205 -14.25 -1.62 -56.45
C ILE A 205 -14.27 -0.10 -56.25
N ALA A 206 -15.42 0.54 -56.49
CA ALA A 206 -15.61 1.95 -56.19
C ALA A 206 -15.64 2.19 -54.67
N LEU A 207 -15.21 3.36 -54.19
CA LEU A 207 -15.16 3.64 -52.74
C LEU A 207 -16.51 3.44 -52.03
N ALA A 208 -17.62 3.75 -52.70
CA ALA A 208 -18.97 3.59 -52.15
C ALA A 208 -19.37 2.11 -51.92
N ASP A 209 -18.80 1.18 -52.69
CA ASP A 209 -19.14 -0.24 -52.67
C ASP A 209 -18.21 -1.08 -51.77
N LEU A 210 -17.19 -0.48 -51.15
CA LEU A 210 -16.22 -1.23 -50.33
C LEU A 210 -16.82 -1.91 -49.09
N SER A 211 -18.01 -1.50 -48.65
CA SER A 211 -18.80 -2.19 -47.63
C SER A 211 -19.32 -3.56 -48.06
N ARG A 212 -19.26 -3.88 -49.36
CA ARG A 212 -19.61 -5.20 -49.93
C ARG A 212 -18.42 -6.17 -49.93
N LEU A 213 -17.20 -5.70 -49.64
CA LEU A 213 -16.00 -6.53 -49.59
C LEU A 213 -15.88 -7.16 -48.19
N SER A 214 -15.76 -8.49 -48.14
CA SER A 214 -15.54 -9.28 -46.93
C SER A 214 -14.40 -10.29 -47.12
N PHE A 215 -13.92 -10.86 -46.01
CA PHE A 215 -13.01 -12.01 -46.00
C PHE A 215 -13.53 -13.05 -45.02
N ASP A 216 -13.78 -14.26 -45.54
CA ASP A 216 -14.20 -15.42 -44.75
C ASP A 216 -12.95 -16.14 -44.26
N ALA A 217 -12.79 -16.30 -42.95
CA ALA A 217 -11.62 -16.95 -42.37
C ALA A 217 -11.83 -18.46 -42.23
N LEU A 218 -10.91 -19.27 -42.78
CA LEU A 218 -11.03 -20.74 -42.82
C LEU A 218 -10.16 -21.42 -41.76
N ASP A 219 -8.83 -21.30 -41.88
CA ASP A 219 -7.85 -21.87 -40.93
C ASP A 219 -6.83 -20.81 -40.47
N GLY A 220 -6.15 -21.08 -39.35
CA GLY A 220 -5.15 -20.21 -38.75
C GLY A 220 -3.96 -19.90 -39.65
N GLY A 221 -3.53 -18.63 -39.69
CA GLY A 221 -2.39 -18.23 -40.50
C GLY A 221 -2.39 -16.76 -40.88
N THR A 222 -1.80 -16.45 -42.04
CA THR A 222 -1.73 -15.09 -42.57
C THR A 222 -1.64 -15.10 -44.08
N VAL A 223 -2.54 -14.35 -44.73
CA VAL A 223 -2.50 -14.05 -46.17
C VAL A 223 -2.03 -12.60 -46.38
N THR A 224 -1.49 -12.31 -47.56
CA THR A 224 -1.20 -10.93 -47.99
C THR A 224 -1.56 -10.77 -49.46
N TYR A 225 -2.30 -9.72 -49.76
CA TYR A 225 -2.70 -9.28 -51.10
C TYR A 225 -2.03 -7.94 -51.45
N SER A 226 -1.89 -7.62 -52.73
CA SER A 226 -1.42 -6.32 -53.21
C SER A 226 -2.59 -5.46 -53.68
N VAL A 227 -2.70 -4.25 -53.17
CA VAL A 227 -3.79 -3.30 -53.43
C VAL A 227 -3.28 -2.11 -54.25
N THR A 228 -4.00 -1.77 -55.30
CA THR A 228 -3.79 -0.58 -56.13
C THR A 228 -4.95 0.39 -55.91
N ALA A 229 -4.66 1.67 -55.69
CA ALA A 229 -5.67 2.74 -55.65
C ALA A 229 -5.75 3.47 -56.99
N TYR A 230 -6.93 4.00 -57.30
CA TYR A 230 -7.19 4.77 -58.52
C TYR A 230 -7.78 6.14 -58.19
N THR A 231 -7.54 7.10 -59.08
CA THR A 231 -7.87 8.52 -58.91
C THR A 231 -8.55 9.08 -60.16
N GLY A 232 -9.40 10.09 -59.96
CA GLY A 232 -10.19 10.71 -61.04
C GLY A 232 -11.25 9.78 -61.67
N GLU A 233 -12.00 10.33 -62.63
CA GLU A 233 -13.08 9.62 -63.33
C GLU A 233 -12.52 8.57 -64.32
N ASP A 234 -11.40 8.87 -64.97
CA ASP A 234 -10.67 7.97 -65.89
C ASP A 234 -10.02 6.75 -65.20
N ARG A 235 -10.07 6.68 -63.86
CA ARG A 235 -9.45 5.64 -63.02
C ARG A 235 -7.94 5.51 -63.27
N THR A 236 -7.22 6.62 -63.20
CA THR A 236 -5.75 6.63 -63.28
C THR A 236 -5.16 6.03 -61.99
N PRO A 237 -4.31 4.98 -62.05
CA PRO A 237 -3.72 4.39 -60.86
C PRO A 237 -2.79 5.38 -60.15
N ALA A 238 -2.85 5.41 -58.82
CA ALA A 238 -1.92 6.16 -57.99
C ALA A 238 -0.52 5.50 -57.99
N THR A 239 0.52 6.29 -57.74
CA THR A 239 1.90 5.81 -57.75
C THR A 239 2.19 4.97 -56.51
N GLY A 240 2.23 3.65 -56.68
CA GLY A 240 2.60 2.66 -55.67
C GLY A 240 1.53 1.59 -55.44
N THR A 241 1.80 0.69 -54.48
CA THR A 241 0.82 -0.32 -54.01
C THR A 241 0.89 -0.45 -52.49
N VAL A 242 -0.22 -0.88 -51.90
CA VAL A 242 -0.36 -1.15 -50.46
C VAL A 242 -0.54 -2.65 -50.25
N LEU A 243 0.10 -3.22 -49.23
CA LEU A 243 -0.13 -4.62 -48.87
C LEU A 243 -1.36 -4.74 -47.97
N LEU A 244 -2.36 -5.53 -48.35
CA LEU A 244 -3.45 -5.95 -47.46
C LEU A 244 -3.06 -7.28 -46.81
N LYS A 245 -2.63 -7.21 -45.54
CA LYS A 245 -2.27 -8.35 -44.72
C LYS A 245 -3.45 -8.73 -43.83
N ILE A 246 -3.89 -9.99 -43.89
CA ILE A 246 -4.97 -10.53 -43.06
C ILE A 246 -4.43 -11.69 -42.24
N THR A 247 -4.55 -11.61 -40.91
CA THR A 247 -4.09 -12.64 -39.98
C THR A 247 -5.27 -13.30 -39.26
N VAL A 248 -5.36 -14.63 -39.35
CA VAL A 248 -6.38 -15.46 -38.72
C VAL A 248 -5.76 -16.14 -37.49
N ASN A 249 -6.34 -15.91 -36.31
CA ASN A 249 -5.86 -16.49 -35.05
C ASN A 249 -6.93 -17.43 -34.48
N GLU A 250 -6.58 -18.71 -34.37
CA GLU A 250 -7.43 -19.77 -33.82
C GLU A 250 -7.56 -19.69 -32.29
N THR A 251 -8.63 -20.28 -31.76
CA THR A 251 -8.79 -20.55 -30.32
C THR A 251 -8.00 -21.82 -29.95
N ALA A 252 -7.21 -21.78 -28.88
CA ALA A 252 -6.49 -22.96 -28.38
C ALA A 252 -7.26 -23.68 -27.25
N VAL A 253 -7.10 -25.00 -27.13
CA VAL A 253 -7.69 -25.79 -26.03
C VAL A 253 -7.19 -25.34 -24.65
N PRO A 254 -7.95 -25.55 -23.55
CA PRO A 254 -7.53 -25.11 -22.21
C PRO A 254 -6.32 -25.89 -21.68
N SER A 255 -5.63 -25.34 -20.67
CA SER A 255 -4.56 -26.02 -19.95
C SER A 255 -4.79 -26.01 -18.43
N ILE A 256 -4.62 -27.16 -17.79
CA ILE A 256 -4.76 -27.29 -16.33
C ILE A 256 -3.46 -26.84 -15.65
N ILE A 257 -3.56 -25.95 -14.67
CA ILE A 257 -2.43 -25.31 -13.99
C ILE A 257 -2.27 -25.71 -12.51
N GLY A 258 -3.18 -26.54 -11.97
CA GLY A 258 -3.10 -27.06 -10.61
C GLY A 258 -4.00 -28.26 -10.33
N SER A 259 -3.77 -28.95 -9.21
CA SER A 259 -4.54 -30.13 -8.79
C SER A 259 -5.68 -29.75 -7.84
N LEU A 260 -6.89 -30.28 -8.08
CA LEU A 260 -8.06 -29.98 -7.26
C LEU A 260 -8.07 -30.82 -5.97
N SER A 261 -7.93 -30.17 -4.81
CA SER A 261 -7.93 -30.83 -3.50
C SER A 261 -9.11 -30.41 -2.63
N LYS A 262 -9.80 -31.37 -2.03
CA LYS A 262 -10.96 -31.17 -1.14
C LYS A 262 -10.99 -32.19 0.00
N SER A 263 -11.90 -32.00 0.96
CA SER A 263 -12.20 -32.97 2.02
C SER A 263 -13.70 -33.13 2.25
N VAL A 264 -14.11 -34.29 2.80
CA VAL A 264 -15.50 -34.62 3.13
C VAL A 264 -15.57 -35.63 4.28
N GLY A 265 -16.70 -35.68 4.99
CA GLY A 265 -16.96 -36.70 6.00
C GLY A 265 -17.47 -38.03 5.44
N VAL A 266 -17.11 -39.15 6.08
CA VAL A 266 -17.71 -40.48 5.81
C VAL A 266 -19.23 -40.40 5.96
N GLY A 267 -19.95 -40.84 4.93
CA GLY A 267 -21.41 -40.82 4.84
C GLY A 267 -22.01 -39.46 4.50
N SER A 268 -21.21 -38.42 4.24
CA SER A 268 -21.65 -37.06 3.89
C SER A 268 -21.19 -36.66 2.48
N SER A 269 -21.83 -35.63 1.92
CA SER A 269 -21.62 -35.20 0.53
C SER A 269 -20.96 -33.83 0.43
N LEU A 270 -20.03 -33.71 -0.50
CA LEU A 270 -19.38 -32.49 -0.95
C LEU A 270 -20.00 -32.07 -2.30
N THR A 271 -20.35 -30.79 -2.46
CA THR A 271 -20.75 -30.20 -3.75
C THR A 271 -19.62 -29.35 -4.33
N PHE A 272 -19.67 -29.11 -5.64
CA PHE A 272 -18.66 -28.33 -6.37
C PHE A 272 -19.27 -27.09 -7.03
N SER A 273 -18.42 -26.13 -7.39
CA SER A 273 -18.76 -24.89 -8.07
C SER A 273 -17.87 -24.70 -9.30
N ALA A 274 -18.28 -23.86 -10.26
CA ALA A 274 -17.43 -23.56 -11.43
C ALA A 274 -16.06 -22.98 -11.01
N GLY A 275 -16.02 -22.18 -9.93
CA GLY A 275 -14.80 -21.59 -9.38
C GLY A 275 -13.77 -22.61 -8.88
N ASP A 276 -14.20 -23.82 -8.48
CA ASP A 276 -13.30 -24.90 -8.06
C ASP A 276 -12.46 -25.46 -9.22
N PHE A 277 -12.90 -25.23 -10.47
CA PHE A 277 -12.23 -25.69 -11.68
C PHE A 277 -11.61 -24.52 -12.47
N SER A 278 -12.32 -23.39 -12.61
CA SER A 278 -11.83 -22.24 -13.37
C SER A 278 -10.65 -21.52 -12.70
N SER A 279 -10.46 -21.67 -11.38
CA SER A 279 -9.27 -21.16 -10.68
C SER A 279 -8.01 -22.03 -10.88
N LEU A 280 -8.17 -23.23 -11.47
CA LEU A 280 -7.10 -24.21 -11.69
C LEU A 280 -6.87 -24.50 -13.18
N CYS A 281 -7.44 -23.70 -14.08
CA CYS A 281 -7.33 -23.86 -15.52
C CYS A 281 -7.14 -22.50 -16.22
N ASN A 282 -6.18 -22.43 -17.14
CA ASN A 282 -6.11 -21.36 -18.13
C ASN A 282 -6.97 -21.75 -19.34
N LEU A 283 -7.92 -20.88 -19.70
CA LEU A 283 -8.88 -21.11 -20.79
C LEU A 283 -8.40 -20.64 -22.17
N ASN A 284 -7.19 -20.06 -22.28
CA ASN A 284 -6.55 -19.62 -23.53
C ASN A 284 -7.49 -18.78 -24.42
N SER A 285 -8.11 -17.76 -23.81
CA SER A 285 -9.08 -16.82 -24.40
C SER A 285 -10.46 -17.38 -24.77
N GLY A 286 -10.72 -18.69 -24.58
CA GLY A 286 -12.06 -19.28 -24.68
C GLY A 286 -12.87 -19.23 -23.37
N THR A 287 -14.12 -19.67 -23.41
CA THR A 287 -15.01 -19.80 -22.24
C THR A 287 -14.95 -21.22 -21.66
N LEU A 288 -15.11 -21.41 -20.35
CA LEU A 288 -15.31 -22.76 -19.81
C LEU A 288 -16.67 -23.31 -20.27
N THR A 289 -16.68 -24.25 -21.21
CA THR A 289 -17.91 -24.85 -21.75
C THR A 289 -18.35 -26.06 -20.92
N LYS A 290 -17.42 -26.95 -20.58
CA LYS A 290 -17.65 -28.18 -19.78
C LYS A 290 -16.41 -28.55 -18.96
N ILE A 291 -16.60 -29.47 -18.03
CA ILE A 291 -15.55 -30.27 -17.39
C ILE A 291 -15.82 -31.76 -17.59
N GLU A 292 -14.78 -32.59 -17.51
CA GLU A 292 -14.88 -34.05 -17.50
C GLU A 292 -14.22 -34.58 -16.23
N ILE A 293 -14.94 -35.38 -15.44
CA ILE A 293 -14.41 -36.02 -14.22
C ILE A 293 -14.24 -37.51 -14.47
N THR A 294 -13.05 -38.04 -14.22
CA THR A 294 -12.75 -39.47 -14.30
C THR A 294 -12.27 -39.97 -12.92
N PRO A 295 -13.11 -40.68 -12.15
CA PRO A 295 -12.68 -41.27 -10.88
C PRO A 295 -11.56 -42.30 -11.11
N THR A 296 -10.47 -42.20 -10.33
CA THR A 296 -9.31 -43.13 -10.42
C THR A 296 -9.13 -43.98 -9.16
N ASN A 297 -9.62 -43.51 -8.01
CA ASN A 297 -9.81 -44.33 -6.81
C ASN A 297 -11.15 -43.98 -6.16
N SER A 298 -12.12 -44.90 -6.29
CA SER A 298 -13.48 -44.79 -5.77
C SER A 298 -13.73 -45.57 -4.47
N ALA A 299 -12.70 -46.20 -3.89
CA ALA A 299 -12.84 -47.04 -2.69
C ALA A 299 -13.35 -46.26 -1.47
N TYR A 300 -13.15 -44.94 -1.45
CA TYR A 300 -13.47 -44.05 -0.33
C TYR A 300 -14.72 -43.17 -0.57
N GLY A 301 -15.30 -43.19 -1.78
CA GLY A 301 -16.55 -42.48 -2.06
C GLY A 301 -16.99 -42.50 -3.51
N THR A 302 -18.22 -42.06 -3.74
CA THR A 302 -18.92 -42.14 -5.02
C THR A 302 -19.26 -40.75 -5.56
N TRP A 303 -19.03 -40.53 -6.85
CA TRP A 303 -19.39 -39.29 -7.54
C TRP A 303 -20.83 -39.34 -8.05
N TYR A 304 -21.49 -38.18 -8.13
CA TYR A 304 -22.85 -38.00 -8.62
C TYR A 304 -22.97 -36.76 -9.52
N LYS A 305 -23.65 -36.89 -10.66
CA LYS A 305 -24.15 -35.76 -11.47
C LYS A 305 -25.65 -35.63 -11.20
N SER A 306 -26.06 -34.55 -10.53
CA SER A 306 -27.40 -34.39 -9.95
C SER A 306 -27.73 -35.54 -8.98
N SER A 307 -28.51 -36.54 -9.41
CA SER A 307 -28.86 -37.74 -8.64
C SER A 307 -28.22 -39.03 -9.18
N GLY A 308 -27.63 -39.01 -10.38
CA GLY A 308 -27.03 -40.18 -11.01
C GLY A 308 -25.61 -40.42 -10.53
N ALA A 309 -25.34 -41.56 -9.90
CA ALA A 309 -24.00 -41.98 -9.51
C ALA A 309 -23.15 -42.34 -10.74
N PHE A 310 -21.84 -42.03 -10.71
CA PHE A 310 -20.91 -42.42 -11.76
C PHE A 310 -19.53 -42.85 -11.24
N THR A 311 -18.87 -43.71 -12.01
CA THR A 311 -17.56 -44.31 -11.70
C THR A 311 -16.56 -44.20 -12.86
N SER A 312 -16.99 -43.71 -14.03
CA SER A 312 -16.21 -43.54 -15.26
C SER A 312 -16.14 -42.06 -15.68
N ALA A 313 -15.36 -41.77 -16.72
CA ALA A 313 -15.27 -40.44 -17.33
C ALA A 313 -16.66 -39.87 -17.65
N THR A 314 -17.03 -38.76 -16.98
CA THR A 314 -18.36 -38.17 -17.04
C THR A 314 -18.26 -36.66 -17.24
N GLN A 315 -18.94 -36.15 -18.27
CA GLN A 315 -18.91 -34.73 -18.62
C GLN A 315 -20.02 -33.94 -17.90
N VAL A 316 -19.68 -32.74 -17.43
CA VAL A 316 -20.56 -31.80 -16.74
C VAL A 316 -20.42 -30.43 -17.38
N ASP A 317 -21.51 -29.93 -17.94
CA ASP A 317 -21.61 -28.64 -18.60
C ASP A 317 -21.44 -27.51 -17.57
N ALA A 318 -20.81 -26.38 -17.92
CA ALA A 318 -20.33 -25.41 -16.93
C ALA A 318 -21.42 -24.87 -15.98
N GLY A 319 -22.62 -24.58 -16.51
CA GLY A 319 -23.78 -24.17 -15.70
C GLY A 319 -24.36 -25.27 -14.80
N ALA A 320 -24.04 -26.54 -15.06
CA ALA A 320 -24.47 -27.70 -14.28
C ALA A 320 -23.47 -28.14 -13.20
N ILE A 321 -22.28 -27.52 -13.10
CA ILE A 321 -21.25 -27.88 -12.11
C ILE A 321 -21.78 -27.79 -10.67
N GLY A 322 -22.72 -26.88 -10.38
CA GLY A 322 -23.40 -26.79 -9.08
C GLY A 322 -24.20 -28.05 -8.66
N THR A 323 -24.44 -28.98 -9.59
CA THR A 323 -25.11 -30.28 -9.34
C THR A 323 -24.13 -31.45 -9.25
N LEU A 324 -22.83 -31.21 -9.48
CA LEU A 324 -21.78 -32.20 -9.27
C LEU A 324 -21.52 -32.36 -7.77
N SER A 325 -21.51 -33.60 -7.31
CA SER A 325 -21.19 -33.92 -5.91
C SER A 325 -20.42 -35.21 -5.75
N PHE A 326 -19.79 -35.38 -4.58
CA PHE A 326 -19.06 -36.57 -4.17
C PHE A 326 -19.45 -36.94 -2.75
N LYS A 327 -19.81 -38.20 -2.52
CA LYS A 327 -20.23 -38.72 -1.21
C LYS A 327 -19.17 -39.66 -0.65
N GLY A 328 -18.61 -39.34 0.51
CA GLY A 328 -17.68 -40.23 1.20
C GLY A 328 -18.37 -41.51 1.68
N THR A 329 -17.73 -42.66 1.49
CA THR A 329 -18.24 -43.99 1.93
C THR A 329 -17.33 -44.65 2.96
N ALA A 330 -16.01 -44.44 2.87
CA ALA A 330 -15.01 -44.97 3.80
C ALA A 330 -13.87 -43.96 3.99
N ALA A 331 -13.17 -44.01 5.13
CA ALA A 331 -12.10 -43.05 5.42
C ALA A 331 -10.81 -43.36 4.62
N GLY A 332 -10.19 -42.34 4.01
CA GLY A 332 -9.02 -42.47 3.15
C GLY A 332 -8.92 -41.34 2.12
N GLN A 333 -8.34 -41.61 0.94
CA GLN A 333 -8.20 -40.62 -0.14
C GLN A 333 -8.78 -41.16 -1.45
N ALA A 334 -9.91 -40.61 -1.88
CA ALA A 334 -10.40 -40.81 -3.23
C ALA A 334 -9.59 -39.94 -4.20
N THR A 335 -9.24 -40.48 -5.37
CA THR A 335 -8.51 -39.75 -6.40
C THR A 335 -9.29 -39.74 -7.71
N PHE A 336 -9.05 -38.73 -8.52
CA PHE A 336 -9.64 -38.58 -9.84
C PHE A 336 -8.69 -37.82 -10.77
N THR A 337 -8.93 -37.90 -12.07
CA THR A 337 -8.42 -36.94 -13.04
C THR A 337 -9.57 -36.11 -13.60
N TRP A 338 -9.25 -34.93 -14.11
CA TRP A 338 -10.25 -34.05 -14.72
C TRP A 338 -9.69 -33.28 -15.91
N LYS A 339 -10.60 -32.85 -16.80
CA LYS A 339 -10.31 -31.95 -17.92
C LYS A 339 -11.28 -30.77 -17.90
N ALA A 340 -10.89 -29.68 -18.55
CA ALA A 340 -11.77 -28.57 -18.91
C ALA A 340 -11.91 -28.53 -20.44
N SER A 341 -13.04 -28.04 -20.95
CA SER A 341 -13.19 -27.68 -22.36
C SER A 341 -13.53 -26.21 -22.54
N ASN A 342 -13.09 -25.66 -23.67
CA ASN A 342 -13.61 -24.42 -24.22
C ASN A 342 -14.24 -24.69 -25.61
N GLU A 343 -14.38 -23.67 -26.44
CA GLU A 343 -14.92 -23.77 -27.80
C GLU A 343 -13.99 -24.54 -28.75
N ALA A 344 -12.67 -24.56 -28.49
CA ALA A 344 -11.68 -25.30 -29.28
C ALA A 344 -11.53 -26.77 -28.89
N GLY A 345 -12.14 -27.21 -27.78
CA GLY A 345 -12.12 -28.60 -27.32
C GLY A 345 -11.50 -28.77 -25.93
N TRP A 346 -10.92 -29.96 -25.68
CA TRP A 346 -10.56 -30.45 -24.35
C TRP A 346 -9.09 -30.25 -23.98
N SER A 347 -8.85 -29.93 -22.71
CA SER A 347 -7.52 -29.90 -22.10
C SER A 347 -6.89 -31.29 -21.96
N ALA A 348 -5.57 -31.31 -21.76
CA ALA A 348 -4.92 -32.44 -21.10
C ALA A 348 -5.52 -32.67 -19.69
N ALA A 349 -5.42 -33.90 -19.17
CA ALA A 349 -6.01 -34.26 -17.89
C ALA A 349 -5.13 -33.84 -16.69
N GLY A 350 -5.70 -33.08 -15.77
CA GLY A 350 -5.11 -32.76 -14.47
C GLY A 350 -5.54 -33.72 -13.36
N GLY A 351 -4.87 -33.66 -12.21
CA GLY A 351 -5.17 -34.50 -11.05
C GLY A 351 -6.14 -33.87 -10.04
N GLY A 352 -6.75 -34.71 -9.21
CA GLY A 352 -7.55 -34.28 -8.06
C GLY A 352 -7.64 -35.33 -6.95
N ILE A 353 -7.82 -34.86 -5.71
CA ILE A 353 -7.85 -35.67 -4.49
C ILE A 353 -9.00 -35.20 -3.58
N ILE A 354 -9.76 -36.14 -3.02
CA ILE A 354 -10.74 -35.89 -1.96
C ILE A 354 -10.36 -36.72 -0.73
N THR A 355 -9.98 -36.03 0.34
CA THR A 355 -9.67 -36.66 1.64
C THR A 355 -10.97 -36.93 2.38
N VAL A 356 -11.29 -38.21 2.59
CA VAL A 356 -12.50 -38.65 3.29
C VAL A 356 -12.13 -38.94 4.74
N GLY A 357 -12.58 -38.07 5.65
CA GLY A 357 -12.34 -38.20 7.09
C GLY A 357 -13.50 -38.86 7.83
N THR A 358 -13.22 -39.57 8.91
CA THR A 358 -14.25 -40.01 9.86
C THR A 358 -14.95 -38.79 10.47
N VAL A 359 -16.29 -38.73 10.40
CA VAL A 359 -17.07 -37.72 11.13
C VAL A 359 -17.13 -38.14 12.60
N SER A 360 -16.29 -37.54 13.43
CA SER A 360 -16.36 -37.71 14.88
C SER A 360 -17.61 -37.03 15.45
N ALA A 361 -18.00 -37.40 16.67
CA ALA A 361 -18.93 -36.57 17.44
C ALA A 361 -18.34 -35.15 17.57
N PRO A 362 -19.18 -34.09 17.67
CA PRO A 362 -18.69 -32.73 17.88
C PRO A 362 -17.79 -32.62 19.13
N THR A 363 -16.99 -31.57 19.23
CA THR A 363 -16.19 -31.27 20.42
C THR A 363 -16.51 -29.88 20.93
N ILE A 364 -16.83 -29.75 22.22
CA ILE A 364 -16.99 -28.45 22.87
C ILE A 364 -15.60 -27.88 23.14
N THR A 365 -15.35 -26.68 22.65
CA THR A 365 -14.06 -25.98 22.76
C THR A 365 -14.05 -24.90 23.84
N ALA A 366 -15.22 -24.38 24.21
CA ALA A 366 -15.38 -23.36 25.25
C ALA A 366 -16.78 -23.38 25.88
N GLN A 367 -16.94 -22.68 27.01
CA GLN A 367 -18.24 -22.38 27.62
C GLN A 367 -18.87 -21.15 26.97
N VAL A 368 -20.20 -21.16 26.77
CA VAL A 368 -20.93 -19.97 26.30
C VAL A 368 -21.13 -19.02 27.49
N VAL A 369 -20.43 -17.90 27.52
CA VAL A 369 -20.48 -16.92 28.63
C VAL A 369 -21.05 -15.59 28.16
N LYS A 370 -22.06 -15.09 28.88
CA LYS A 370 -22.72 -13.81 28.59
C LYS A 370 -22.97 -13.02 29.89
N THR A 371 -23.29 -11.74 29.75
CA THR A 371 -23.65 -10.85 30.88
C THR A 371 -24.89 -10.03 30.53
N VAL A 372 -25.75 -9.77 31.52
CA VAL A 372 -26.91 -8.88 31.42
C VAL A 372 -27.09 -8.14 32.75
N SER A 373 -27.65 -6.93 32.76
CA SER A 373 -28.04 -6.26 34.01
C SER A 373 -29.38 -6.82 34.50
N ALA A 374 -29.62 -6.84 35.82
CA ALA A 374 -30.95 -7.11 36.34
C ALA A 374 -31.99 -6.15 35.73
N GLY A 375 -33.14 -6.68 35.31
CA GLY A 375 -34.19 -5.97 34.57
C GLY A 375 -34.10 -6.07 33.03
N ASN A 376 -32.90 -6.27 32.48
CA ASN A 376 -32.66 -6.24 31.03
C ASN A 376 -32.77 -7.64 30.36
N THR A 377 -33.06 -7.65 29.06
CA THR A 377 -33.10 -8.86 28.22
C THR A 377 -31.83 -8.98 27.37
N LEU A 378 -31.23 -10.16 27.40
CA LEU A 378 -30.12 -10.60 26.57
C LEU A 378 -30.64 -11.49 25.44
N SER A 379 -30.24 -11.23 24.19
CA SER A 379 -30.50 -12.12 23.05
C SER A 379 -29.25 -12.91 22.67
N PHE A 380 -29.47 -14.08 22.07
CA PHE A 380 -28.42 -14.97 21.55
C PHE A 380 -28.44 -15.02 20.03
N SER A 381 -27.33 -15.44 19.45
CA SER A 381 -27.08 -15.58 18.02
C SER A 381 -26.32 -16.87 17.73
N LEU A 382 -26.32 -17.33 16.48
CA LEU A 382 -25.53 -18.52 16.10
C LEU A 382 -24.01 -18.31 16.35
N SER A 383 -23.54 -17.06 16.22
CA SER A 383 -22.18 -16.63 16.55
C SER A 383 -21.80 -16.85 18.02
N ASP A 384 -22.75 -16.76 18.96
CA ASP A 384 -22.49 -16.98 20.40
C ASP A 384 -22.17 -18.44 20.74
N PHE A 385 -22.51 -19.38 19.85
CA PHE A 385 -22.21 -20.81 20.01
C PHE A 385 -21.07 -21.28 19.10
N ARG A 386 -20.91 -20.70 17.90
CA ARG A 386 -19.91 -21.13 16.89
C ARG A 386 -18.45 -21.07 17.35
N SER A 387 -18.11 -20.22 18.31
CA SER A 387 -16.77 -20.17 18.92
C SER A 387 -16.55 -21.27 19.98
N CYS A 388 -17.62 -21.92 20.44
CA CYS A 388 -17.63 -22.85 21.56
C CYS A 388 -17.73 -24.33 21.14
N TYR A 389 -17.78 -24.65 19.84
CA TYR A 389 -17.73 -26.02 19.34
C TYR A 389 -16.96 -26.17 18.02
N ASN A 390 -16.42 -27.37 17.80
CA ASN A 390 -16.01 -27.89 16.49
C ASN A 390 -16.95 -29.04 16.09
N LEU A 391 -17.39 -29.08 14.83
CA LEU A 391 -18.25 -30.16 14.29
C LEU A 391 -17.45 -31.37 13.78
N ASN A 392 -16.12 -31.31 13.79
CA ASN A 392 -15.21 -32.39 13.38
C ASN A 392 -15.56 -32.97 12.00
N ASN A 393 -15.62 -32.07 11.01
CA ASN A 393 -16.00 -32.30 9.61
C ASN A 393 -17.49 -32.64 9.37
N GLY A 394 -18.35 -32.55 10.39
CA GLY A 394 -19.80 -32.55 10.23
C GLY A 394 -20.40 -31.16 9.98
N THR A 395 -21.72 -31.13 9.75
CA THR A 395 -22.56 -29.95 9.59
C THR A 395 -23.50 -29.78 10.78
N LEU A 396 -23.95 -28.54 11.09
CA LEU A 396 -24.83 -28.30 12.24
C LEU A 396 -26.25 -28.81 11.97
N SER A 397 -26.74 -29.74 12.78
CA SER A 397 -28.15 -30.15 12.80
C SER A 397 -28.97 -29.27 13.74
N ASN A 398 -28.69 -29.33 15.05
CA ASN A 398 -29.39 -28.52 16.05
C ASN A 398 -28.49 -28.12 17.23
N ILE A 399 -28.99 -27.13 17.99
CA ILE A 399 -28.53 -26.73 19.31
C ILE A 399 -29.72 -26.89 20.27
N VAL A 400 -29.58 -27.68 21.32
CA VAL A 400 -30.60 -27.78 22.39
C VAL A 400 -30.09 -26.99 23.59
N VAL A 401 -30.90 -26.10 24.16
CA VAL A 401 -30.56 -25.32 25.37
C VAL A 401 -31.45 -25.77 26.52
N THR A 402 -30.84 -26.06 27.67
CA THR A 402 -31.49 -26.56 28.89
C THR A 402 -31.07 -25.68 30.08
N PRO A 403 -31.95 -24.80 30.58
CA PRO A 403 -31.69 -24.01 31.79
C PRO A 403 -31.39 -24.93 32.98
N THR A 404 -30.38 -24.58 33.79
CA THR A 404 -29.97 -25.35 34.98
C THR A 404 -29.92 -24.54 36.27
N ASN A 405 -29.78 -23.21 36.17
CA ASN A 405 -30.07 -22.30 37.27
C ASN A 405 -30.86 -21.11 36.74
N THR A 406 -32.13 -21.02 37.15
CA THR A 406 -33.12 -20.03 36.70
C THR A 406 -33.45 -18.97 37.77
N GLY A 407 -32.85 -19.05 38.96
CA GLY A 407 -33.16 -18.13 40.07
C GLY A 407 -32.81 -16.65 39.82
N TYR A 408 -32.07 -16.37 38.75
CA TYR A 408 -31.59 -15.04 38.39
C TYR A 408 -32.21 -14.47 37.11
N GLY A 409 -33.10 -15.22 36.43
CA GLY A 409 -33.78 -14.71 35.24
C GLY A 409 -34.57 -15.76 34.44
N THR A 410 -35.39 -15.25 33.52
CA THR A 410 -36.35 -16.03 32.73
C THR A 410 -35.84 -16.25 31.31
N TRP A 411 -35.95 -17.49 30.81
CA TRP A 411 -35.57 -17.86 29.43
C TRP A 411 -36.77 -17.81 28.48
N TYR A 412 -36.51 -17.44 27.22
CA TYR A 412 -37.52 -17.24 26.18
C TYR A 412 -37.09 -17.81 24.83
N LYS A 413 -38.04 -18.40 24.09
CA LYS A 413 -37.96 -18.68 22.65
C LYS A 413 -39.02 -17.82 21.95
N GLY A 414 -38.58 -16.75 21.29
CA GLY A 414 -39.47 -15.70 20.81
C GLY A 414 -40.22 -15.06 21.98
N ALA A 415 -41.56 -15.05 21.93
CA ALA A 415 -42.41 -14.54 23.01
C ALA A 415 -42.69 -15.56 24.14
N SER A 416 -42.43 -16.85 23.92
CA SER A 416 -42.78 -17.92 24.87
C SER A 416 -41.65 -18.19 25.86
N THR A 417 -41.97 -18.33 27.14
CA THR A 417 -40.98 -18.72 28.18
C THR A 417 -40.70 -20.21 28.17
N PHE A 418 -39.51 -20.62 28.63
CA PHE A 418 -39.19 -22.04 28.84
C PHE A 418 -38.27 -22.26 30.06
N THR A 419 -38.30 -23.48 30.60
CA THR A 419 -37.46 -23.91 31.74
C THR A 419 -36.76 -25.25 31.51
N GLY A 420 -37.21 -26.05 30.54
CA GLY A 420 -36.62 -27.34 30.16
C GLY A 420 -35.80 -27.29 28.87
N ALA A 421 -35.37 -28.47 28.41
CA ALA A 421 -34.59 -28.63 27.18
C ALA A 421 -35.38 -28.18 25.94
N THR A 422 -34.87 -27.19 25.22
CA THR A 422 -35.54 -26.55 24.07
C THR A 422 -34.61 -26.55 22.85
N SER A 423 -35.08 -27.07 21.71
CA SER A 423 -34.27 -27.18 20.48
C SER A 423 -34.35 -25.93 19.62
N PHE A 424 -33.23 -25.63 18.96
CA PHE A 424 -33.02 -24.56 18.00
C PHE A 424 -32.20 -25.08 16.82
N ASN A 425 -32.47 -24.58 15.63
CA ASN A 425 -31.74 -24.87 14.40
C ASN A 425 -30.95 -23.62 13.98
N ALA A 426 -30.12 -23.73 12.94
CA ALA A 426 -29.27 -22.62 12.48
C ALA A 426 -30.04 -21.34 12.11
N SER A 427 -31.32 -21.45 11.74
CA SER A 427 -32.19 -20.34 11.33
C SER A 427 -33.01 -19.69 12.45
N ASP A 428 -33.32 -20.39 13.55
CA ASP A 428 -34.20 -19.88 14.62
C ASP A 428 -33.50 -19.66 15.97
N ILE A 429 -32.21 -20.00 16.10
CA ILE A 429 -31.40 -19.72 17.31
C ILE A 429 -31.38 -18.24 17.70
N GLY A 430 -31.59 -17.31 16.75
CA GLY A 430 -31.76 -15.87 17.01
C GLY A 430 -33.01 -15.51 17.81
N THR A 431 -33.94 -16.45 18.02
CA THR A 431 -35.13 -16.28 18.87
C THR A 431 -34.87 -16.59 20.35
N LEU A 432 -33.70 -17.15 20.68
CA LEU A 432 -33.29 -17.45 22.06
C LEU A 432 -32.94 -16.15 22.80
N SER A 433 -33.59 -15.92 23.95
CA SER A 433 -33.26 -14.79 24.83
C SER A 433 -33.46 -15.13 26.31
N PHE A 434 -32.91 -14.30 27.19
CA PHE A 434 -32.93 -14.43 28.64
C PHE A 434 -33.06 -13.07 29.30
N LYS A 435 -34.03 -12.89 30.21
CA LYS A 435 -34.23 -11.65 30.97
C LYS A 435 -33.73 -11.80 32.40
N GLY A 436 -32.71 -11.03 32.77
CA GLY A 436 -32.20 -11.01 34.14
C GLY A 436 -33.20 -10.39 35.12
N THR A 437 -33.37 -10.98 36.29
CA THR A 437 -34.32 -10.52 37.34
C THR A 437 -33.67 -10.23 38.68
N ALA A 438 -32.58 -10.93 39.04
CA ALA A 438 -31.91 -10.79 40.33
C ALA A 438 -30.39 -10.98 40.19
N ALA A 439 -29.62 -10.39 41.11
CA ALA A 439 -28.15 -10.47 41.13
C ALA A 439 -27.65 -11.92 41.26
N GLY A 440 -26.78 -12.38 40.37
CA GLY A 440 -26.17 -13.71 40.48
C GLY A 440 -25.74 -14.31 39.13
N GLN A 441 -25.64 -15.64 39.06
CA GLN A 441 -25.23 -16.35 37.84
C GLN A 441 -26.27 -17.40 37.46
N ALA A 442 -27.05 -17.11 36.41
CA ALA A 442 -27.85 -18.13 35.75
C ALA A 442 -26.92 -19.08 34.98
N THR A 443 -27.29 -20.36 34.90
CA THR A 443 -26.52 -21.38 34.18
C THR A 443 -27.44 -22.20 33.30
N PHE A 444 -26.85 -22.76 32.24
CA PHE A 444 -27.52 -23.68 31.34
C PHE A 444 -26.54 -24.75 30.86
N LYS A 445 -27.09 -25.91 30.48
CA LYS A 445 -26.42 -26.85 29.58
C LYS A 445 -26.91 -26.57 28.16
N TRP A 446 -26.09 -26.91 27.19
CA TRP A 446 -26.52 -26.99 25.80
C TRP A 446 -25.91 -28.23 25.13
N THR A 447 -26.56 -28.76 24.11
CA THR A 447 -25.95 -29.76 23.23
C THR A 447 -25.89 -29.22 21.82
N VAL A 448 -24.83 -29.58 21.10
CA VAL A 448 -24.71 -29.37 19.65
C VAL A 448 -24.66 -30.73 18.97
N SER A 449 -25.44 -30.92 17.92
CA SER A 449 -25.51 -32.18 17.17
C SER A 449 -25.17 -31.97 15.70
N ASN A 450 -24.53 -32.96 15.08
CA ASN A 450 -24.27 -32.98 13.63
C ASN A 450 -25.37 -33.72 12.85
N GLU A 451 -25.26 -33.78 11.51
CA GLU A 451 -26.22 -34.47 10.64
C GLU A 451 -26.27 -36.01 10.82
N LYS A 452 -25.39 -36.58 11.64
CA LYS A 452 -25.41 -38.01 12.02
C LYS A 452 -26.14 -38.25 13.35
N GLY A 453 -26.68 -37.21 13.98
CA GLY A 453 -27.31 -37.29 15.30
C GLY A 453 -26.32 -37.53 16.45
N THR A 454 -25.00 -37.47 16.20
CA THR A 454 -24.01 -37.49 17.28
C THR A 454 -23.85 -36.07 17.84
N SER A 455 -23.82 -35.97 19.16
CA SER A 455 -23.90 -34.70 19.88
C SER A 455 -22.87 -34.57 20.99
N ALA A 456 -22.47 -33.34 21.30
CA ALA A 456 -21.64 -33.03 22.46
C ALA A 456 -22.33 -32.01 23.37
N ALA A 457 -22.18 -32.17 24.69
CA ALA A 457 -22.80 -31.34 25.70
C ALA A 457 -21.83 -30.28 26.24
N GLY A 458 -22.16 -29.02 26.04
CA GLY A 458 -21.45 -27.86 26.61
C GLY A 458 -22.18 -27.27 27.81
N SER A 459 -21.47 -26.41 28.54
CA SER A 459 -22.04 -25.54 29.57
C SER A 459 -22.19 -24.11 29.04
N GLY A 460 -23.04 -23.34 29.71
CA GLY A 460 -23.13 -21.91 29.53
C GLY A 460 -23.52 -21.19 30.82
N SER A 461 -23.14 -19.93 30.94
CA SER A 461 -23.49 -19.08 32.07
C SER A 461 -23.85 -17.66 31.63
N ILE A 462 -24.77 -17.06 32.37
CA ILE A 462 -25.17 -15.67 32.23
C ILE A 462 -24.98 -15.00 33.58
N LEU A 463 -24.04 -14.06 33.66
CA LEU A 463 -23.91 -13.18 34.81
C LEU A 463 -25.03 -12.14 34.79
N VAL A 464 -25.79 -12.05 35.86
CA VAL A 464 -26.84 -11.05 36.05
C VAL A 464 -26.34 -10.02 37.06
N ASP A 465 -25.99 -8.84 36.55
CA ASP A 465 -25.28 -7.80 37.29
C ASP A 465 -26.24 -6.94 38.13
N ALA A 466 -25.83 -6.63 39.37
CA ALA A 466 -26.49 -5.64 40.23
C ALA A 466 -25.50 -4.51 40.50
N THR A 467 -25.82 -3.34 39.95
CA THR A 467 -24.87 -2.28 39.63
C THR A 467 -24.44 -1.37 40.79
N THR A 468 -24.78 -1.70 42.04
CA THR A 468 -24.66 -0.78 43.18
C THR A 468 -23.39 -0.93 44.02
N ASN A 469 -22.93 -2.15 44.33
CA ASN A 469 -21.85 -2.41 45.31
C ASN A 469 -20.75 -3.31 44.72
N LEU A 470 -19.97 -2.80 43.76
CA LEU A 470 -19.01 -3.58 42.96
C LEU A 470 -17.54 -3.21 43.28
N VAL A 471 -16.77 -4.17 43.79
CA VAL A 471 -15.28 -4.12 43.82
C VAL A 471 -14.75 -4.82 42.57
N SER A 472 -13.77 -4.23 41.88
CA SER A 472 -13.28 -4.77 40.60
C SER A 472 -11.75 -4.80 40.48
N TYR A 473 -11.24 -5.91 39.96
CA TYR A 473 -9.82 -6.12 39.65
C TYR A 473 -9.62 -6.72 38.25
N THR A 474 -8.43 -6.48 37.70
CA THR A 474 -7.89 -7.19 36.55
C THR A 474 -6.63 -7.97 36.94
N THR A 475 -6.36 -9.07 36.24
CA THR A 475 -5.10 -9.80 36.25
C THR A 475 -4.90 -10.54 34.92
N ALA A 476 -3.69 -10.99 34.63
CA ALA A 476 -3.41 -11.83 33.46
C ALA A 476 -3.66 -13.32 33.75
N GLN A 477 -3.83 -14.12 32.69
CA GLN A 477 -3.87 -15.58 32.78
C GLN A 477 -2.73 -16.12 33.66
N ASN A 478 -3.04 -17.10 34.52
CA ASN A 478 -2.12 -17.71 35.49
C ASN A 478 -1.47 -16.75 36.53
N THR A 479 -1.86 -15.47 36.58
CA THR A 479 -1.23 -14.47 37.47
C THR A 479 -2.08 -14.23 38.73
N PRO A 480 -1.56 -14.52 39.95
CA PRO A 480 -2.27 -14.25 41.20
C PRO A 480 -2.57 -12.76 41.42
N LYS A 481 -3.71 -12.45 42.03
CA LYS A 481 -4.16 -11.10 42.35
C LYS A 481 -4.50 -10.95 43.83
N ALA A 482 -3.67 -10.23 44.57
CA ALA A 482 -3.99 -9.78 45.93
C ALA A 482 -5.21 -8.83 45.91
N LEU A 483 -6.04 -8.93 46.95
CA LEU A 483 -7.17 -8.04 47.19
C LEU A 483 -6.77 -6.93 48.20
N SER A 484 -7.42 -5.77 48.14
CA SER A 484 -7.25 -4.70 49.13
C SER A 484 -8.47 -4.55 50.03
N ASP A 485 -8.21 -4.58 51.34
CA ASP A 485 -9.10 -4.08 52.40
C ASP A 485 -9.70 -2.70 52.09
N THR A 486 -8.88 -1.80 51.54
CA THR A 486 -9.22 -0.41 51.27
C THR A 486 -10.31 -0.28 50.21
N ASP A 487 -10.33 -1.16 49.19
CA ASP A 487 -11.37 -1.16 48.16
C ASP A 487 -12.72 -1.62 48.72
N PHE A 488 -12.75 -2.67 49.57
CA PHE A 488 -13.99 -3.08 50.26
C PHE A 488 -14.45 -2.03 51.27
N ASN A 489 -13.51 -1.40 51.99
CA ASN A 489 -13.80 -0.32 52.94
C ASN A 489 -14.37 0.92 52.25
N ALA A 490 -13.89 1.27 51.05
CA ALA A 490 -14.44 2.36 50.26
C ALA A 490 -15.91 2.11 49.86
N VAL A 491 -16.25 0.87 49.44
CA VAL A 491 -17.65 0.50 49.18
C VAL A 491 -18.47 0.50 50.48
N CYS A 492 -17.96 -0.05 51.59
CA CYS A 492 -18.66 -0.02 52.87
C CYS A 492 -19.03 1.41 53.30
N LEU A 493 -18.06 2.33 53.19
CA LEU A 493 -18.25 3.73 53.55
C LEU A 493 -19.26 4.44 52.64
N SER A 494 -19.27 4.13 51.33
CA SER A 494 -20.26 4.69 50.40
C SER A 494 -21.66 4.09 50.52
N THR A 495 -21.78 2.82 50.93
CA THR A 495 -23.08 2.13 51.11
C THR A 495 -23.71 2.39 52.48
N THR A 496 -22.91 2.58 53.55
CA THR A 496 -23.40 2.65 54.94
C THR A 496 -23.09 3.96 55.66
N GLY A 497 -22.16 4.77 55.16
CA GLY A 497 -21.61 5.93 55.89
C GLY A 497 -20.57 5.57 56.96
N PHE A 498 -20.29 4.28 57.19
CA PHE A 498 -19.35 3.80 58.19
C PHE A 498 -18.25 2.92 57.57
N ALA A 499 -17.06 2.91 58.18
CA ALA A 499 -15.96 2.06 57.76
C ALA A 499 -16.25 0.56 57.99
N LEU A 500 -15.61 -0.30 57.21
CA LEU A 500 -15.76 -1.76 57.26
C LEU A 500 -15.14 -2.34 58.53
N SER A 501 -15.89 -3.21 59.21
CA SER A 501 -15.37 -4.04 60.30
C SER A 501 -14.78 -5.34 59.75
N TYR A 502 -15.60 -6.10 59.01
CA TYR A 502 -15.21 -7.37 58.41
C TYR A 502 -15.99 -7.71 57.14
N LEU A 503 -15.41 -8.64 56.38
CA LEU A 503 -15.87 -9.16 55.09
C LEU A 503 -16.10 -10.68 55.22
N ASP A 504 -17.31 -11.13 54.90
CA ASP A 504 -17.63 -12.53 54.64
C ASP A 504 -17.55 -12.77 53.12
N ILE A 505 -16.61 -13.61 52.67
CA ILE A 505 -16.38 -13.89 51.24
C ILE A 505 -15.93 -15.33 50.99
N ASN A 506 -16.44 -15.94 49.92
CA ASN A 506 -16.24 -17.36 49.60
C ASN A 506 -15.26 -17.56 48.44
N SER A 507 -14.54 -18.69 48.39
CA SER A 507 -13.87 -19.10 47.15
C SER A 507 -14.90 -19.34 46.02
N PRO A 508 -14.60 -18.96 44.77
CA PRO A 508 -15.37 -19.39 43.60
C PRO A 508 -15.14 -20.89 43.30
N SER A 509 -15.82 -21.39 42.27
CA SER A 509 -15.53 -22.72 41.70
C SER A 509 -14.05 -22.84 41.30
N SER A 510 -13.43 -23.96 41.65
CA SER A 510 -12.04 -24.29 41.31
C SER A 510 -11.76 -24.33 39.80
N SER A 511 -12.80 -24.44 38.97
CA SER A 511 -12.73 -24.31 37.51
C SER A 511 -12.33 -22.90 37.03
N TYR A 512 -12.46 -21.89 37.88
CA TYR A 512 -12.16 -20.50 37.57
C TYR A 512 -10.91 -19.99 38.32
N GLY A 513 -10.69 -20.51 39.53
CA GLY A 513 -9.59 -20.17 40.41
C GLY A 513 -9.97 -20.40 41.86
N ARG A 514 -9.15 -19.89 42.79
CA ARG A 514 -9.40 -20.06 44.24
C ARG A 514 -8.88 -18.85 45.02
N LEU A 515 -9.57 -18.49 46.10
CA LEU A 515 -9.05 -17.52 47.06
C LEU A 515 -8.18 -18.25 48.09
N TYR A 516 -7.04 -17.64 48.41
CA TYR A 516 -6.10 -18.11 49.43
C TYR A 516 -5.77 -16.97 50.41
N TYR A 517 -5.65 -17.33 51.69
CA TYR A 517 -5.15 -16.48 52.75
C TYR A 517 -3.66 -16.77 52.99
N GLY A 518 -2.82 -15.74 52.96
CA GLY A 518 -1.37 -15.88 53.18
C GLY A 518 -0.63 -16.55 52.01
N TYR A 519 -1.08 -16.34 50.77
CA TYR A 519 -0.45 -16.88 49.57
C TYR A 519 0.98 -16.31 49.38
N ALA A 520 1.97 -17.19 49.27
CA ALA A 520 3.37 -16.80 49.02
C ALA A 520 3.83 -17.18 47.60
N SER A 521 3.49 -18.38 47.12
CA SER A 521 3.85 -18.86 45.77
C SER A 521 2.95 -20.01 45.32
N ALA A 522 3.08 -20.46 44.08
CA ALA A 522 2.34 -21.64 43.59
C ALA A 522 2.77 -22.95 44.30
N SER A 523 4.00 -23.02 44.83
CA SER A 523 4.49 -24.12 45.65
C SER A 523 4.12 -23.99 47.14
N SER A 524 3.84 -22.77 47.61
CA SER A 524 3.43 -22.44 48.97
C SER A 524 2.20 -21.52 48.96
N PRO A 525 1.01 -22.04 48.59
CA PRO A 525 -0.16 -21.20 48.27
C PRO A 525 -0.94 -20.68 49.49
N GLY A 526 -0.57 -21.07 50.72
CA GLY A 526 -1.30 -20.69 51.92
C GLY A 526 -2.64 -21.42 52.08
N THR A 527 -3.53 -20.88 52.92
CA THR A 527 -4.79 -21.55 53.31
C THR A 527 -5.94 -21.16 52.38
N ALA A 528 -6.60 -22.12 51.73
CA ALA A 528 -7.74 -21.84 50.85
C ALA A 528 -8.95 -21.30 51.63
N VAL A 529 -9.62 -20.28 51.09
CA VAL A 529 -10.79 -19.63 51.71
C VAL A 529 -12.03 -20.52 51.60
N THR A 530 -12.74 -20.70 52.72
CA THR A 530 -13.96 -21.51 52.86
C THR A 530 -15.14 -20.67 53.37
N SER A 531 -16.36 -21.18 53.22
CA SER A 531 -17.61 -20.40 53.35
C SER A 531 -18.08 -20.09 54.77
N THR A 532 -17.16 -19.94 55.72
CA THR A 532 -17.43 -19.62 57.13
C THR A 532 -16.37 -18.71 57.75
N ALA A 533 -15.47 -18.14 56.94
CA ALA A 533 -14.35 -17.34 57.42
C ALA A 533 -14.61 -15.83 57.25
N ARG A 534 -14.55 -15.10 58.37
CA ARG A 534 -14.54 -13.62 58.40
C ARG A 534 -13.12 -13.10 58.25
N TYR A 535 -12.96 -12.11 57.39
CA TYR A 535 -11.69 -11.38 57.22
C TYR A 535 -11.88 -9.94 57.67
N TYR A 536 -10.96 -9.41 58.47
CA TYR A 536 -11.08 -8.08 59.11
C TYR A 536 -10.15 -7.06 58.47
N VAL A 537 -10.43 -5.77 58.68
CA VAL A 537 -9.52 -4.69 58.26
C VAL A 537 -8.34 -4.57 59.24
N ASN A 538 -8.61 -4.59 60.54
CA ASN A 538 -7.65 -4.21 61.59
C ASN A 538 -7.11 -5.38 62.44
N SER A 539 -7.50 -6.63 62.14
CA SER A 539 -7.12 -7.81 62.93
C SER A 539 -6.95 -9.06 62.06
N SER A 540 -6.20 -10.04 62.57
CA SER A 540 -6.03 -11.33 61.89
C SER A 540 -7.32 -12.17 61.99
N PRO A 541 -7.78 -12.84 60.92
CA PRO A 541 -7.19 -12.85 59.58
C PRO A 541 -7.57 -11.61 58.75
N TYR A 542 -6.56 -10.99 58.14
CA TYR A 542 -6.71 -9.72 57.41
C TYR A 542 -7.27 -9.88 55.99
N ILE A 543 -8.12 -8.95 55.54
CA ILE A 543 -8.62 -8.89 54.15
C ILE A 543 -7.47 -8.68 53.16
N SER A 544 -6.49 -7.84 53.49
CA SER A 544 -5.29 -7.57 52.67
C SER A 544 -4.32 -8.76 52.54
N SER A 545 -4.55 -9.86 53.26
CA SER A 545 -3.83 -11.13 53.09
C SER A 545 -4.55 -12.12 52.16
N LEU A 546 -5.67 -11.72 51.54
CA LEU A 546 -6.39 -12.51 50.54
C LEU A 546 -5.79 -12.33 49.14
N THR A 547 -5.53 -13.45 48.46
CA THR A 547 -5.09 -13.50 47.07
C THR A 547 -5.95 -14.45 46.26
N PHE A 548 -6.49 -13.99 45.15
CA PHE A 548 -7.13 -14.84 44.15
C PHE A 548 -6.08 -15.41 43.19
N VAL A 549 -6.06 -16.73 43.05
CA VAL A 549 -5.21 -17.45 42.09
C VAL A 549 -6.12 -17.96 40.97
N PRO A 550 -5.95 -17.49 39.70
CA PRO A 550 -6.69 -18.04 38.56
C PRO A 550 -6.43 -19.54 38.40
N ALA A 551 -7.43 -20.29 37.92
CA ALA A 551 -7.20 -21.67 37.50
C ALA A 551 -6.25 -21.71 36.29
N SER A 552 -5.42 -22.74 36.17
CA SER A 552 -4.44 -22.86 35.08
C SER A 552 -5.14 -22.81 33.72
N GLY A 553 -4.70 -21.89 32.86
CA GLY A 553 -5.31 -21.65 31.55
C GLY A 553 -6.63 -20.87 31.54
N PHE A 554 -7.25 -20.59 32.69
CA PHE A 554 -8.54 -19.88 32.73
C PHE A 554 -8.42 -18.42 32.28
N THR A 555 -9.35 -17.98 31.42
CA THR A 555 -9.55 -16.59 31.02
C THR A 555 -11.04 -16.25 31.06
N GLY A 556 -11.36 -14.97 31.23
CA GLY A 556 -12.72 -14.46 31.41
C GLY A 556 -12.95 -13.84 32.79
N THR A 557 -14.20 -13.54 33.11
CA THR A 557 -14.55 -12.77 34.31
C THR A 557 -15.16 -13.66 35.39
N VAL A 558 -14.48 -13.73 36.53
CA VAL A 558 -15.02 -14.32 37.77
C VAL A 558 -15.74 -13.22 38.54
N THR A 559 -16.92 -13.51 39.08
CA THR A 559 -17.59 -12.62 40.05
C THR A 559 -17.92 -13.44 41.29
N ILE A 560 -17.48 -12.94 42.44
CA ILE A 560 -17.56 -13.58 43.75
C ILE A 560 -18.48 -12.71 44.63
N PRO A 561 -19.64 -13.20 45.10
CA PRO A 561 -20.47 -12.44 46.01
C PRO A 561 -19.79 -12.31 47.37
N TYR A 562 -20.01 -11.18 48.05
CA TYR A 562 -19.54 -10.94 49.42
C TYR A 562 -20.60 -10.21 50.25
N THR A 563 -20.48 -10.32 51.57
CA THR A 563 -21.23 -9.49 52.53
C THR A 563 -20.22 -8.69 53.36
N GLY A 564 -20.39 -7.37 53.41
CA GLY A 564 -19.61 -6.50 54.28
C GLY A 564 -20.42 -6.11 55.51
N THR A 565 -19.78 -6.06 56.67
CA THR A 565 -20.36 -5.55 57.92
C THR A 565 -19.58 -4.32 58.38
N ALA A 566 -20.26 -3.18 58.50
CA ALA A 566 -19.67 -1.92 58.96
C ALA A 566 -19.40 -1.90 60.47
N LEU A 567 -18.61 -0.94 60.96
CA LEU A 567 -18.39 -0.70 62.40
C LEU A 567 -19.68 -0.32 63.15
N SER A 568 -20.72 0.14 62.45
CA SER A 568 -22.07 0.35 62.98
C SER A 568 -22.92 -0.93 63.10
N ASN A 569 -22.35 -2.09 62.75
CA ASN A 569 -23.04 -3.38 62.55
C ASN A 569 -24.05 -3.41 61.40
N GLN A 570 -24.14 -2.37 60.58
CA GLN A 570 -24.93 -2.41 59.35
C GLN A 570 -24.30 -3.35 58.31
N GLN A 571 -25.10 -4.22 57.72
CA GLN A 571 -24.66 -5.15 56.67
C GLN A 571 -25.08 -4.71 55.27
N TYR A 572 -24.27 -5.05 54.27
CA TYR A 572 -24.59 -4.87 52.86
C TYR A 572 -24.01 -6.01 52.01
N SER A 573 -24.71 -6.37 50.94
CA SER A 573 -24.19 -7.30 49.92
C SER A 573 -23.45 -6.55 48.83
N GLY A 574 -22.39 -7.16 48.30
CA GLY A 574 -21.65 -6.67 47.15
C GLY A 574 -21.09 -7.79 46.27
N SER A 575 -20.34 -7.40 45.25
CA SER A 575 -19.69 -8.33 44.31
C SER A 575 -18.24 -7.95 44.05
N LEU A 576 -17.36 -8.95 44.13
CA LEU A 576 -15.96 -8.87 43.77
C LEU A 576 -15.78 -9.44 42.35
N ARG A 577 -15.53 -8.56 41.38
CA ARG A 577 -15.31 -8.92 39.96
C ARG A 577 -13.83 -8.98 39.66
N ILE A 578 -13.32 -10.15 39.29
CA ILE A 578 -11.93 -10.35 38.87
C ILE A 578 -11.94 -10.76 37.40
N THR A 579 -11.43 -9.89 36.53
CA THR A 579 -11.32 -10.17 35.09
C THR A 579 -9.91 -10.69 34.78
N ILE A 580 -9.83 -11.95 34.37
CA ILE A 580 -8.59 -12.61 33.97
C ILE A 580 -8.46 -12.49 32.45
N GLY A 581 -7.61 -11.57 32.01
CA GLY A 581 -7.37 -11.30 30.59
C GLY A 581 -6.44 -12.34 29.96
N THR A 582 -6.52 -12.44 28.63
CA THR A 582 -5.36 -12.85 27.83
C THR A 582 -4.26 -11.80 27.97
N ALA A 583 -3.03 -12.10 27.53
CA ALA A 583 -1.92 -11.15 27.58
C ALA A 583 -2.09 -9.90 26.67
N GLY A 584 -3.22 -9.76 25.96
CA GLY A 584 -3.48 -8.73 24.95
C GLY A 584 -4.31 -7.51 25.39
N ASP A 585 -4.73 -7.40 26.66
CA ASP A 585 -5.66 -6.36 27.11
C ASP A 585 -4.96 -5.05 27.56
N ILE A 586 -5.63 -3.90 27.34
CA ILE A 586 -5.19 -2.55 27.75
C ILE A 586 -6.29 -1.88 28.57
N SER A 587 -5.94 -1.00 29.51
CA SER A 587 -6.91 -0.30 30.36
C SER A 587 -6.55 1.16 30.61
N TYR A 588 -7.53 2.06 30.48
CA TYR A 588 -7.45 3.47 30.84
C TYR A 588 -8.58 3.86 31.80
N SER A 589 -8.34 4.88 32.63
CA SER A 589 -9.38 5.54 33.44
C SER A 589 -9.36 7.05 33.17
N ILE A 590 -10.54 7.65 33.03
CA ILE A 590 -10.75 9.09 32.75
C ILE A 590 -11.91 9.67 33.54
N ALA A 591 -11.95 10.98 33.72
CA ALA A 591 -13.03 11.67 34.43
C ALA A 591 -14.31 11.77 33.59
N LYS A 592 -15.44 12.09 34.23
CA LYS A 592 -16.73 12.25 33.54
C LYS A 592 -16.63 13.31 32.44
N ASN A 593 -17.18 13.00 31.26
CA ASN A 593 -17.19 13.87 30.07
C ASN A 593 -15.80 14.24 29.49
N THR A 594 -14.66 13.74 29.98
CA THR A 594 -13.34 14.06 29.41
C THR A 594 -12.95 13.10 28.27
N PRO A 595 -12.44 13.59 27.13
CA PRO A 595 -11.91 12.73 26.06
C PRO A 595 -10.59 12.04 26.44
N LYS A 596 -10.33 10.86 25.88
CA LYS A 596 -9.07 10.11 26.03
C LYS A 596 -8.41 9.82 24.70
N THR A 597 -7.32 10.52 24.40
CA THR A 597 -6.38 10.16 23.33
C THR A 597 -5.45 9.04 23.82
N PHE A 598 -5.20 8.03 22.98
CA PHE A 598 -4.41 6.86 23.36
C PHE A 598 -2.91 7.00 23.04
N SER A 599 -2.07 6.19 23.68
CA SER A 599 -0.62 6.16 23.43
C SER A 599 -0.26 4.96 22.57
N PRO A 600 0.51 5.14 21.47
CA PRO A 600 1.08 4.00 20.73
C PRO A 600 1.93 3.07 21.60
N ALA A 601 2.57 3.62 22.64
CA ALA A 601 3.46 2.87 23.53
C ALA A 601 2.72 1.80 24.36
N ASP A 602 1.47 2.05 24.73
CA ASP A 602 0.68 1.12 25.56
C ASP A 602 0.30 -0.13 24.75
N PHE A 603 -0.10 0.06 23.47
CA PHE A 603 -0.31 -1.05 22.54
C PHE A 603 1.01 -1.72 22.16
N ASN A 604 2.12 -0.97 22.04
CA ASN A 604 3.44 -1.53 21.74
C ASN A 604 3.96 -2.46 22.85
N ALA A 605 3.83 -2.07 24.12
CA ALA A 605 4.23 -2.91 25.26
C ALA A 605 3.47 -4.24 25.28
N VAL A 606 2.16 -4.20 25.00
CA VAL A 606 1.34 -5.41 24.85
C VAL A 606 1.79 -6.25 23.64
N CYS A 607 2.06 -5.63 22.49
CA CYS A 607 2.54 -6.33 21.30
C CYS A 607 3.87 -7.08 21.54
N THR A 608 4.83 -6.44 22.21
CA THR A 608 6.10 -7.08 22.59
C THR A 608 5.88 -8.21 23.60
N THR A 609 4.91 -8.08 24.50
CA THR A 609 4.58 -9.11 25.51
C THR A 609 3.88 -10.32 24.89
N VAL A 610 3.03 -10.12 23.88
CA VAL A 610 2.24 -11.18 23.24
C VAL A 610 2.97 -11.86 22.08
N THR A 611 3.75 -11.10 21.31
CA THR A 611 4.35 -11.56 20.05
C THR A 611 5.88 -11.58 20.03
N GLY A 612 6.54 -10.98 21.02
CA GLY A 612 8.00 -10.78 21.05
C GLY A 612 8.47 -9.52 20.31
N ASP A 613 7.75 -9.05 19.29
CA ASP A 613 8.15 -7.92 18.45
C ASP A 613 7.37 -6.63 18.73
N ALA A 614 7.92 -5.50 18.27
CA ALA A 614 7.25 -4.20 18.31
C ALA A 614 5.95 -4.16 17.48
N LEU A 615 5.04 -3.26 17.84
CA LEU A 615 3.77 -3.02 17.15
C LEU A 615 3.97 -2.21 15.87
N SER A 616 3.25 -2.59 14.82
CA SER A 616 3.06 -1.79 13.60
C SER A 616 1.74 -1.02 13.66
N SER A 617 0.61 -1.72 13.82
CA SER A 617 -0.73 -1.12 13.80
C SER A 617 -1.73 -1.80 14.72
N ILE A 618 -2.85 -1.12 15.00
CA ILE A 618 -4.06 -1.71 15.57
C ILE A 618 -5.24 -1.52 14.63
N SER A 619 -6.09 -2.52 14.50
CA SER A 619 -7.43 -2.44 13.89
C SER A 619 -8.47 -2.31 14.99
N ILE A 620 -9.29 -1.26 14.99
CA ILE A 620 -10.28 -0.98 16.05
C ILE A 620 -11.54 -0.30 15.48
N ASN A 621 -12.69 -0.49 16.15
CA ASN A 621 -13.98 0.11 15.78
C ASN A 621 -14.57 0.90 16.96
N SER A 622 -15.52 1.81 16.73
CA SER A 622 -16.23 2.48 17.83
C SER A 622 -17.06 1.51 18.68
N PRO A 623 -17.22 1.78 19.99
CA PRO A 623 -18.26 1.17 20.81
C PRO A 623 -19.65 1.71 20.43
N SER A 624 -20.70 1.17 21.08
CA SER A 624 -22.04 1.75 21.02
C SER A 624 -22.03 3.24 21.42
N THR A 625 -22.77 4.06 20.68
CA THR A 625 -22.96 5.50 20.93
C THR A 625 -23.57 5.81 22.30
N SER A 626 -24.23 4.82 22.94
CA SER A 626 -24.70 4.89 24.33
C SER A 626 -23.58 5.00 25.37
N TYR A 627 -22.34 4.68 25.01
CA TYR A 627 -21.17 4.73 25.88
C TYR A 627 -20.20 5.85 25.48
N GLY A 628 -20.08 6.09 24.17
CA GLY A 628 -19.23 7.12 23.58
C GLY A 628 -18.91 6.78 22.13
N ARG A 629 -17.90 7.45 21.57
CA ARG A 629 -17.48 7.26 20.18
C ARG A 629 -15.98 7.49 20.02
N LEU A 630 -15.33 6.71 19.15
CA LEU A 630 -13.96 6.95 18.75
C LEU A 630 -13.92 7.97 17.60
N TYR A 631 -12.95 8.89 17.68
CA TYR A 631 -12.67 9.91 16.68
C TYR A 631 -11.18 9.93 16.34
N SER A 632 -10.88 10.19 15.07
CA SER A 632 -9.54 10.36 14.50
C SER A 632 -9.30 11.87 14.33
N GLY A 633 -8.26 12.41 14.97
CA GLY A 633 -7.95 13.85 14.91
C GLY A 633 -8.92 14.74 15.72
N TYR A 634 -9.43 14.24 16.84
CA TYR A 634 -10.26 15.04 17.75
C TYR A 634 -9.47 16.23 18.31
N SER A 635 -10.02 17.45 18.18
CA SER A 635 -9.40 18.67 18.74
C SER A 635 -10.27 19.34 19.81
N SER A 636 -11.59 19.38 19.63
CA SER A 636 -12.53 19.91 20.61
C SER A 636 -13.92 19.30 20.42
N ALA A 637 -14.87 19.60 21.31
CA ALA A 637 -16.26 19.18 21.14
C ALA A 637 -16.95 19.86 19.94
N SER A 638 -16.47 21.04 19.52
CA SER A 638 -16.94 21.74 18.31
C SER A 638 -16.26 21.27 17.03
N ASN A 639 -15.01 20.79 17.11
CA ASN A 639 -14.24 20.19 16.02
C ASN A 639 -13.78 18.77 16.41
N PRO A 640 -14.70 17.79 16.46
CA PRO A 640 -14.43 16.46 17.00
C PRO A 640 -13.61 15.55 16.07
N GLY A 641 -13.26 16.01 14.86
CA GLY A 641 -12.54 15.19 13.87
C GLY A 641 -13.41 14.09 13.26
N THR A 642 -12.78 13.11 12.63
CA THR A 642 -13.47 12.08 11.85
C THR A 642 -13.91 10.92 12.75
N ALA A 643 -15.21 10.70 12.89
CA ALA A 643 -15.78 9.57 13.61
C ALA A 643 -15.33 8.21 13.01
N VAL A 644 -14.97 7.26 13.87
CA VAL A 644 -14.71 5.87 13.48
C VAL A 644 -16.04 5.12 13.46
N THR A 645 -16.59 4.83 12.29
CA THR A 645 -17.91 4.18 12.11
C THR A 645 -17.84 2.70 11.72
N SER A 646 -16.66 2.23 11.35
CA SER A 646 -16.34 0.83 11.04
C SER A 646 -14.91 0.51 11.51
N THR A 647 -14.52 -0.77 11.48
CA THR A 647 -13.16 -1.19 11.83
C THR A 647 -12.13 -0.47 10.95
N LYS A 648 -11.24 0.30 11.59
CA LYS A 648 -10.24 1.14 10.94
C LYS A 648 -8.86 0.85 11.55
N GLN A 649 -7.81 0.82 10.72
CA GLN A 649 -6.44 0.71 11.21
C GLN A 649 -5.88 2.06 11.66
N PHE A 650 -5.03 2.01 12.67
CA PHE A 650 -4.23 3.11 13.20
C PHE A 650 -2.81 2.62 13.48
N TYR A 651 -1.80 3.42 13.15
CA TYR A 651 -0.40 3.00 13.16
C TYR A 651 0.42 3.66 14.27
N VAL A 652 1.53 3.03 14.66
CA VAL A 652 2.47 3.62 15.63
C VAL A 652 3.19 4.84 15.06
N SER A 653 3.58 4.78 13.79
CA SER A 653 4.50 5.72 13.13
C SER A 653 3.95 6.43 11.89
N SER A 654 2.72 6.12 11.44
CA SER A 654 2.10 6.71 10.24
C SER A 654 0.64 7.12 10.47
N SER A 655 0.11 7.98 9.59
CA SER A 655 -1.27 8.47 9.68
C SER A 655 -2.26 7.44 9.13
N PRO A 656 -3.44 7.23 9.76
CA PRO A 656 -3.91 7.84 10.99
C PRO A 656 -3.21 7.23 12.21
N TYR A 657 -2.55 8.07 13.00
CA TYR A 657 -1.74 7.60 14.13
C TYR A 657 -2.61 7.07 15.27
N ILE A 658 -2.13 6.09 16.03
CA ILE A 658 -2.74 5.69 17.31
C ILE A 658 -2.79 6.88 18.28
N SER A 659 -1.80 7.78 18.23
CA SER A 659 -1.80 9.07 18.96
C SER A 659 -2.81 10.11 18.45
N SER A 660 -3.50 9.84 17.33
CA SER A 660 -4.61 10.66 16.83
C SER A 660 -5.99 10.10 17.22
N LEU A 661 -6.03 8.89 17.80
CA LEU A 661 -7.25 8.19 18.15
C LEU A 661 -7.72 8.59 19.56
N THR A 662 -8.89 9.19 19.62
CA THR A 662 -9.50 9.72 20.84
C THR A 662 -10.87 9.12 21.08
N PHE A 663 -11.08 8.53 22.27
CA PHE A 663 -12.41 8.21 22.75
C PHE A 663 -13.07 9.42 23.40
N VAL A 664 -14.28 9.75 22.96
CA VAL A 664 -15.14 10.76 23.60
C VAL A 664 -16.29 10.03 24.28
N PRO A 665 -16.42 10.09 25.62
CA PRO A 665 -17.54 9.48 26.33
C PRO A 665 -18.87 10.14 25.95
N ALA A 666 -19.96 9.37 25.96
CA ALA A 666 -21.30 9.90 25.76
C ALA A 666 -21.68 10.82 26.95
N SER A 667 -22.45 11.87 26.69
CA SER A 667 -22.88 12.82 27.72
C SER A 667 -23.58 12.11 28.87
N ASN A 668 -23.06 12.27 30.09
CA ASN A 668 -23.50 11.59 31.31
C ASN A 668 -23.19 10.08 31.45
N TYR A 669 -22.47 9.45 30.52
CA TYR A 669 -22.00 8.08 30.72
C TYR A 669 -20.95 7.98 31.84
N THR A 670 -21.10 6.95 32.68
CA THR A 670 -20.12 6.50 33.68
C THR A 670 -20.06 4.97 33.65
N GLY A 671 -18.89 4.39 33.94
CA GLY A 671 -18.64 2.95 33.88
C GLY A 671 -17.56 2.56 32.85
N THR A 672 -17.38 1.26 32.63
CA THR A 672 -16.30 0.71 31.79
C THR A 672 -16.79 0.32 30.39
N VAL A 673 -16.29 1.03 29.38
CA VAL A 673 -16.41 0.64 27.97
C VAL A 673 -15.37 -0.43 27.66
N SER A 674 -15.72 -1.44 26.88
CA SER A 674 -14.78 -2.44 26.34
C SER A 674 -14.85 -2.43 24.81
N ILE A 675 -13.71 -2.22 24.16
CA ILE A 675 -13.58 -2.09 22.70
C ILE A 675 -12.59 -3.16 22.22
N PRO A 676 -13.00 -4.15 21.41
CA PRO A 676 -12.07 -5.12 20.85
C PRO A 676 -11.16 -4.47 19.80
N TYR A 677 -9.90 -4.88 19.77
CA TYR A 677 -8.94 -4.49 18.75
C TYR A 677 -8.06 -5.68 18.32
N THR A 678 -7.47 -5.59 17.13
CA THR A 678 -6.45 -6.53 16.64
C THR A 678 -5.15 -5.77 16.44
N GLY A 679 -4.11 -6.09 17.22
CA GLY A 679 -2.77 -5.55 17.00
C GLY A 679 -2.00 -6.39 15.99
N VAL A 680 -1.14 -5.75 15.21
CA VAL A 680 -0.24 -6.40 14.24
C VAL A 680 1.18 -5.93 14.51
N ASN A 681 2.10 -6.88 14.68
CA ASN A 681 3.50 -6.59 14.96
C ASN A 681 4.28 -6.21 13.68
N VAL A 682 5.51 -5.70 13.81
CA VAL A 682 6.35 -5.28 12.66
C VAL A 682 6.69 -6.41 11.68
N ASN A 683 6.60 -7.67 12.13
CA ASN A 683 6.80 -8.85 11.29
C ASN A 683 5.49 -9.39 10.66
N GLY A 684 4.33 -8.80 10.98
CA GLY A 684 3.01 -9.17 10.46
C GLY A 684 2.20 -10.12 11.36
N THR A 685 2.74 -10.56 12.50
CA THR A 685 2.01 -11.43 13.44
C THR A 685 0.85 -10.66 14.09
N SER A 686 -0.37 -11.18 13.94
CA SER A 686 -1.59 -10.56 14.47
C SER A 686 -1.97 -11.14 15.83
N TYR A 687 -2.44 -10.31 16.75
CA TYR A 687 -2.96 -10.71 18.06
C TYR A 687 -4.24 -9.95 18.43
N GLY A 688 -5.13 -10.58 19.18
CA GLY A 688 -6.37 -9.96 19.68
C GLY A 688 -6.21 -9.35 21.08
N GLY A 689 -6.88 -8.23 21.33
CA GLY A 689 -6.87 -7.54 22.62
C GLY A 689 -8.14 -6.75 22.88
N THR A 690 -8.40 -6.42 24.15
CA THR A 690 -9.51 -5.54 24.55
C THR A 690 -8.97 -4.24 25.12
N LEU A 691 -9.40 -3.12 24.54
CA LEU A 691 -9.19 -1.78 25.08
C LEU A 691 -10.33 -1.44 26.04
N LYS A 692 -10.03 -1.35 27.34
CA LYS A 692 -10.99 -1.04 28.41
C LYS A 692 -10.83 0.43 28.84
N ILE A 693 -11.94 1.15 28.96
CA ILE A 693 -11.96 2.59 29.28
C ILE A 693 -12.99 2.83 30.38
N THR A 694 -12.53 3.10 31.59
CA THR A 694 -13.40 3.41 32.74
C THR A 694 -13.62 4.92 32.85
N VAL A 695 -14.86 5.35 32.61
CA VAL A 695 -15.29 6.74 32.78
C VAL A 695 -15.79 6.92 34.21
N GLY A 696 -14.98 7.58 35.03
CA GLY A 696 -15.22 7.88 36.44
C GLY A 696 -16.08 9.12 36.65
N SER A 697 -16.10 9.58 37.90
CA SER A 697 -16.91 10.72 38.35
C SER A 697 -16.34 12.07 37.89
N ALA A 698 -17.09 13.16 38.12
CA ALA A 698 -16.73 14.52 37.72
C ALA A 698 -15.62 15.18 38.59
N GLY A 699 -14.87 14.40 39.38
CA GLY A 699 -13.93 14.88 40.39
C GLY A 699 -12.49 14.37 40.27
N ASP A 700 -12.14 13.57 39.26
CA ASP A 700 -10.82 12.92 39.17
C ASP A 700 -9.75 13.80 38.48
N VAL A 701 -8.50 13.75 38.98
CA VAL A 701 -7.29 14.40 38.42
C VAL A 701 -6.27 13.32 38.04
N THR A 702 -5.41 13.53 37.04
CA THR A 702 -4.47 12.48 36.57
C THR A 702 -3.13 13.01 36.06
N TYR A 703 -2.04 12.30 36.40
CA TYR A 703 -0.68 12.52 35.91
C TYR A 703 0.00 11.22 35.43
N THR A 704 1.04 11.36 34.62
CA THR A 704 1.95 10.28 34.20
C THR A 704 3.40 10.68 34.51
N VAL A 705 4.22 9.73 34.95
CA VAL A 705 5.61 9.93 35.39
C VAL A 705 6.50 8.76 34.98
N ALA A 706 7.80 9.00 34.82
CA ALA A 706 8.77 7.93 34.56
C ALA A 706 9.11 7.15 35.85
N LYS A 707 9.70 5.95 35.70
CA LYS A 707 10.10 5.09 36.84
C LYS A 707 10.98 5.89 37.81
N ASN A 708 10.73 5.73 39.11
CA ASN A 708 11.47 6.41 40.20
C ASN A 708 11.51 7.96 40.12
N THR A 709 10.71 8.62 39.26
CA THR A 709 10.80 10.06 39.00
C THR A 709 9.75 10.85 39.83
N PRO A 710 10.15 11.82 40.67
CA PRO A 710 9.23 12.67 41.42
C PRO A 710 8.36 13.56 40.53
N LYS A 711 7.16 13.91 41.01
CA LYS A 711 6.20 14.77 40.30
C LYS A 711 5.50 15.74 41.27
N ALA A 712 5.81 17.02 41.13
CA ALA A 712 5.05 18.11 41.72
C ALA A 712 3.71 18.32 41.00
N PHE A 713 2.68 18.70 41.75
CA PHE A 713 1.33 18.91 41.23
C PHE A 713 1.02 20.41 40.99
N ALA A 714 0.13 20.70 40.04
CA ALA A 714 -0.33 22.05 39.79
C ALA A 714 -1.66 22.31 40.51
N ALA A 715 -1.71 23.34 41.35
CA ALA A 715 -2.93 23.74 42.06
C ALA A 715 -4.07 24.12 41.10
N ALA A 716 -3.75 24.57 39.89
CA ALA A 716 -4.68 24.87 38.81
C ALA A 716 -5.51 23.66 38.36
N ASP A 717 -4.95 22.44 38.40
CA ASP A 717 -5.64 21.23 37.94
C ASP A 717 -6.83 20.91 38.86
N PHE A 718 -6.58 20.90 40.18
CA PHE A 718 -7.61 20.71 41.20
C PHE A 718 -8.62 21.88 41.24
N ASN A 719 -8.18 23.11 40.95
CA ASN A 719 -9.08 24.26 40.85
C ASN A 719 -10.02 24.17 39.63
N THR A 720 -9.50 23.69 38.50
CA THR A 720 -10.27 23.47 37.27
C THR A 720 -11.33 22.41 37.48
N VAL A 721 -10.97 21.29 38.13
CA VAL A 721 -11.94 20.23 38.50
C VAL A 721 -12.96 20.75 39.51
N CYS A 722 -12.57 21.49 40.54
CA CYS A 722 -13.50 22.09 41.50
C CYS A 722 -14.52 23.03 40.85
N THR A 723 -14.05 23.92 39.97
CA THR A 723 -14.89 24.86 39.23
C THR A 723 -15.85 24.11 38.29
N SER A 724 -15.37 23.03 37.67
CA SER A 724 -16.18 22.18 36.78
C SER A 724 -17.20 21.31 37.53
N ALA A 725 -16.89 20.88 38.76
CA ALA A 725 -17.74 20.02 39.59
C ALA A 725 -18.77 20.80 40.43
N THR A 726 -18.46 22.05 40.79
CA THR A 726 -19.26 22.83 41.76
C THR A 726 -19.66 24.24 41.30
N GLY A 727 -19.17 24.70 40.15
CA GLY A 727 -19.40 26.06 39.64
C GLY A 727 -18.51 27.16 40.25
N TYR A 728 -17.72 26.86 41.28
CA TYR A 728 -16.90 27.83 42.01
C TYR A 728 -15.46 27.34 42.26
N ALA A 729 -14.55 28.29 42.46
CA ALA A 729 -13.13 28.03 42.70
C ALA A 729 -12.88 27.22 43.99
N LEU A 730 -11.78 26.48 44.01
CA LEU A 730 -11.32 25.65 45.13
C LEU A 730 -10.84 26.53 46.30
N SER A 731 -11.33 26.23 47.50
CA SER A 731 -10.78 26.77 48.75
C SER A 731 -9.64 25.87 49.25
N TYR A 732 -9.94 24.58 49.45
CA TYR A 732 -8.97 23.59 49.93
C TYR A 732 -9.24 22.17 49.43
N LEU A 733 -8.20 21.35 49.53
CA LEU A 733 -8.10 19.97 49.10
C LEU A 733 -7.67 19.10 50.29
N ASP A 734 -8.55 18.23 50.78
CA ASP A 734 -8.21 17.20 51.76
C ASP A 734 -7.81 15.92 51.01
N ILE A 735 -6.53 15.57 51.00
CA ILE A 735 -5.99 14.45 50.23
C ILE A 735 -5.39 13.37 51.14
N ASN A 736 -5.65 12.11 50.84
CA ASN A 736 -5.12 10.97 51.59
C ASN A 736 -3.65 10.69 51.24
N ALA A 737 -2.92 10.09 52.19
CA ALA A 737 -1.59 9.54 51.90
C ALA A 737 -1.72 8.26 51.03
N PRO A 738 -0.91 8.10 49.96
CA PRO A 738 -0.81 6.83 49.24
C PRO A 738 -0.13 5.75 50.09
N SER A 739 -0.35 4.48 49.75
CA SER A 739 0.46 3.39 50.29
C SER A 739 1.94 3.59 49.95
N SER A 740 2.81 3.41 50.94
CA SER A 740 4.27 3.46 50.76
C SER A 740 4.82 2.40 49.80
N SER A 741 4.06 1.34 49.50
CA SER A 741 4.37 0.37 48.46
C SER A 741 4.23 0.91 47.03
N TYR A 742 3.54 2.05 46.85
CA TYR A 742 3.36 2.72 45.57
C TYR A 742 4.19 4.00 45.47
N GLY A 743 4.31 4.72 46.59
CA GLY A 743 5.15 5.91 46.74
C GLY A 743 4.73 6.74 47.94
N ARG A 744 5.26 7.96 48.04
CA ARG A 744 4.93 8.89 49.11
C ARG A 744 4.65 10.29 48.57
N LEU A 745 3.72 10.97 49.23
CA LEU A 745 3.51 12.40 49.06
C LEU A 745 4.41 13.16 50.05
N TYR A 746 5.01 14.25 49.58
CA TYR A 746 5.91 15.11 50.35
C TYR A 746 5.57 16.59 50.12
N THR A 747 5.79 17.42 51.14
CA THR A 747 5.68 18.87 51.07
C THR A 747 7.07 19.51 51.13
N GLY A 748 7.36 20.42 50.19
CA GLY A 748 8.68 21.06 50.11
C GLY A 748 9.81 20.12 49.66
N TYR A 749 9.49 19.10 48.85
CA TYR A 749 10.47 18.18 48.28
C TYR A 749 11.49 18.92 47.40
N SER A 750 12.78 18.78 47.69
CA SER A 750 13.87 19.36 46.86
C SER A 750 14.77 18.29 46.23
N SER A 751 15.03 17.18 46.92
CA SER A 751 15.78 16.04 46.38
C SER A 751 15.47 14.75 47.16
N ALA A 752 15.98 13.61 46.69
CA ALA A 752 15.86 12.35 47.43
C ALA A 752 16.65 12.36 48.77
N SER A 753 17.70 13.19 48.88
CA SER A 753 18.46 13.41 50.11
C SER A 753 17.88 14.50 51.01
N SER A 754 16.97 15.34 50.48
CA SER A 754 16.23 16.37 51.22
C SER A 754 14.76 16.36 50.78
N PRO A 755 14.00 15.30 51.13
CA PRO A 755 12.68 15.05 50.56
C PRO A 755 11.56 15.92 51.14
N GLY A 756 11.83 16.77 52.13
CA GLY A 756 10.81 17.54 52.83
C GLY A 756 9.94 16.67 53.76
N THR A 757 8.76 17.19 54.12
CA THR A 757 7.88 16.55 55.11
C THR A 757 6.94 15.56 54.44
N ALA A 758 6.94 14.30 54.87
CA ALA A 758 6.07 13.27 54.31
C ALA A 758 4.61 13.44 54.78
N VAL A 759 3.66 13.31 53.86
CA VAL A 759 2.22 13.22 54.15
C VAL A 759 1.89 11.79 54.55
N THR A 760 1.41 11.59 55.77
CA THR A 760 1.20 10.26 56.39
C THR A 760 -0.27 9.95 56.70
N SER A 761 -1.16 10.93 56.62
CA SER A 761 -2.61 10.83 56.84
C SER A 761 -3.35 11.83 55.93
N THR A 762 -4.68 11.82 55.94
CA THR A 762 -5.50 12.82 55.25
C THR A 762 -5.11 14.23 55.67
N THR A 763 -4.60 15.03 54.73
CA THR A 763 -4.01 16.33 55.00
C THR A 763 -4.63 17.40 54.11
N ARG A 764 -4.92 18.56 54.69
CA ARG A 764 -5.52 19.72 54.01
C ARG A 764 -4.46 20.56 53.31
N PHE A 765 -4.71 20.90 52.05
CA PHE A 765 -3.90 21.81 51.25
C PHE A 765 -4.76 22.93 50.65
N TYR A 766 -4.25 24.16 50.62
CA TYR A 766 -5.00 25.31 50.10
C TYR A 766 -4.55 25.71 48.70
N LEU A 767 -5.42 26.44 47.98
CA LEU A 767 -5.13 26.90 46.61
C LEU A 767 -3.90 27.82 46.53
N SER A 768 -3.71 28.68 47.52
CA SER A 768 -2.65 29.72 47.55
C SER A 768 -1.99 29.98 48.92
N SER A 769 -2.58 29.55 50.02
CA SER A 769 -2.02 29.68 51.38
C SER A 769 -1.31 28.39 51.84
N SER A 770 -0.54 28.46 52.93
CA SER A 770 0.25 27.32 53.42
C SER A 770 -0.59 26.34 54.27
N PRO A 771 -0.44 25.02 54.12
CA PRO A 771 0.36 24.34 53.09
C PRO A 771 -0.35 24.39 51.73
N ALA A 772 0.37 24.83 50.69
CA ALA A 772 -0.21 25.04 49.36
C ALA A 772 -0.21 23.75 48.53
N ILE A 773 -1.24 23.54 47.69
CA ILE A 773 -1.30 22.38 46.77
C ILE A 773 -0.06 22.31 45.85
N SER A 774 0.49 23.47 45.46
CA SER A 774 1.73 23.58 44.66
C SER A 774 3.00 23.11 45.39
N SER A 775 2.97 22.93 46.71
CA SER A 775 4.10 22.37 47.47
C SER A 775 4.13 20.84 47.48
N LEU A 776 3.08 20.19 46.98
CA LEU A 776 2.83 18.76 47.08
C LEU A 776 3.50 18.01 45.92
N THR A 777 4.38 17.07 46.25
CA THR A 777 5.14 16.24 45.32
C THR A 777 4.96 14.77 45.62
N PHE A 778 4.63 13.97 44.61
CA PHE A 778 4.66 12.51 44.69
C PHE A 778 6.02 11.97 44.30
N VAL A 779 6.56 11.06 45.12
CA VAL A 779 7.79 10.31 44.88
C VAL A 779 7.42 8.83 44.74
N PRO A 780 7.56 8.20 43.56
CA PRO A 780 7.28 6.78 43.38
C PRO A 780 8.14 5.90 44.32
N ALA A 781 7.58 4.80 44.80
CA ALA A 781 8.36 3.81 45.54
C ALA A 781 9.38 3.14 44.60
N SER A 782 10.53 2.76 45.15
CA SER A 782 11.60 2.13 44.38
C SER A 782 11.11 0.82 43.74
N ASN A 783 11.17 0.78 42.41
CA ASN A 783 10.62 -0.28 41.55
C ASN A 783 9.10 -0.36 41.37
N TYR A 784 8.31 0.58 41.90
CA TYR A 784 6.89 0.65 41.57
C TYR A 784 6.68 1.05 40.10
N THR A 785 5.76 0.34 39.43
CA THR A 785 5.23 0.66 38.10
C THR A 785 3.72 0.40 38.10
N GLY A 786 2.97 1.14 37.27
CA GLY A 786 1.51 1.11 37.25
C GLY A 786 0.86 2.39 37.82
N THR A 787 -0.46 2.36 38.03
CA THR A 787 -1.25 3.56 38.39
C THR A 787 -1.62 3.59 39.86
N VAL A 788 -1.04 4.53 40.60
CA VAL A 788 -1.47 4.91 41.95
C VAL A 788 -2.82 5.60 41.85
N SER A 789 -3.76 5.29 42.75
CA SER A 789 -5.02 6.04 42.91
C SER A 789 -5.10 6.55 44.34
N ILE A 790 -5.26 7.86 44.51
CA ILE A 790 -5.25 8.57 45.79
C ILE A 790 -6.58 9.33 45.91
N PRO A 791 -7.51 8.91 46.79
CA PRO A 791 -8.75 9.64 46.98
C PRO A 791 -8.52 10.98 47.68
N TYR A 792 -9.34 11.97 47.33
CA TYR A 792 -9.36 13.30 47.91
C TYR A 792 -10.79 13.85 47.98
N THR A 793 -10.99 14.88 48.81
CA THR A 793 -12.18 15.73 48.82
C THR A 793 -11.77 17.19 48.65
N GLY A 794 -12.25 17.85 47.60
CA GLY A 794 -12.09 19.28 47.41
C GLY A 794 -13.30 20.04 47.95
N VAL A 795 -13.09 21.22 48.51
CA VAL A 795 -14.15 22.10 49.00
C VAL A 795 -14.00 23.47 48.36
N ASN A 796 -15.08 23.98 47.75
CA ASN A 796 -15.07 25.27 47.06
C ASN A 796 -15.16 26.46 48.04
N ILE A 797 -15.00 27.69 47.52
CA ILE A 797 -15.09 28.93 48.32
C ILE A 797 -16.43 29.13 49.04
N ASN A 798 -17.50 28.41 48.64
CA ASN A 798 -18.83 28.47 49.24
C ASN A 798 -19.12 27.27 50.17
N GLY A 799 -18.10 26.46 50.51
CA GLY A 799 -18.23 25.32 51.41
C GLY A 799 -18.82 24.04 50.80
N ILE A 800 -19.10 24.01 49.50
CA ILE A 800 -19.61 22.81 48.82
C ILE A 800 -18.45 21.85 48.58
N SER A 801 -18.59 20.61 49.08
CA SER A 801 -17.61 19.54 48.90
C SER A 801 -17.88 18.70 47.64
N TYR A 802 -16.80 18.20 47.04
CA TYR A 802 -16.83 17.17 46.00
C TYR A 802 -15.70 16.17 46.23
N SER A 803 -15.93 14.89 45.95
CA SER A 803 -14.90 13.84 46.08
C SER A 803 -14.31 13.46 44.72
N GLY A 804 -13.04 13.07 44.75
CA GLY A 804 -12.24 12.83 43.55
C GLY A 804 -11.10 11.84 43.78
N THR A 805 -10.53 11.35 42.69
CA THR A 805 -9.35 10.47 42.68
C THR A 805 -8.22 11.14 41.93
N LEU A 806 -7.09 11.37 42.60
CA LEU A 806 -5.83 11.69 41.95
C LEU A 806 -5.16 10.40 41.48
N ARG A 807 -4.97 10.23 40.17
CA ARG A 807 -4.31 9.05 39.59
C ARG A 807 -2.92 9.38 39.05
N ILE A 808 -1.93 8.52 39.31
CA ILE A 808 -0.53 8.77 38.95
C ILE A 808 0.06 7.50 38.33
N THR A 809 0.33 7.52 37.03
CA THR A 809 0.85 6.34 36.30
C THR A 809 2.37 6.38 36.18
N VAL A 810 3.05 5.34 36.65
CA VAL A 810 4.51 5.21 36.71
C VAL A 810 5.01 4.18 35.68
N GLY A 811 5.86 4.63 34.74
CA GLY A 811 6.39 3.80 33.65
C GLY A 811 7.51 2.82 34.03
N SER A 812 8.01 2.05 33.05
CA SER A 812 9.02 0.97 33.21
C SER A 812 10.35 1.25 32.49
N THR A 813 11.39 0.46 32.81
CA THR A 813 12.76 0.55 32.26
C THR A 813 13.05 -0.56 31.25
N ALA A 814 13.82 -0.26 30.20
CA ALA A 814 14.17 -1.20 29.12
C ALA A 814 15.31 -2.18 29.50
N ALA A 815 15.40 -3.28 28.77
CA ALA A 815 16.47 -4.30 28.89
C ALA A 815 17.50 -4.18 27.76
N VAL A 816 18.72 -4.65 28.02
CA VAL A 816 19.78 -4.84 27.01
C VAL A 816 19.57 -6.21 26.36
N THR A 817 19.48 -6.30 25.04
CA THR A 817 19.11 -7.54 24.33
C THR A 817 20.14 -7.96 23.29
N TYR A 818 20.38 -9.27 23.17
CA TYR A 818 21.13 -9.88 22.07
C TYR A 818 20.44 -11.16 21.59
N THR A 819 20.53 -11.44 20.28
CA THR A 819 20.16 -12.74 19.70
C THR A 819 21.41 -13.37 19.12
N ILE A 820 21.64 -14.65 19.39
CA ILE A 820 22.86 -15.39 19.05
C ILE A 820 22.49 -16.78 18.54
N VAL A 821 23.35 -17.40 17.72
CA VAL A 821 23.11 -18.77 17.23
C VAL A 821 23.64 -19.79 18.25
N LYS A 822 23.00 -20.96 18.31
CA LYS A 822 23.43 -22.15 19.06
C LYS A 822 24.94 -22.39 18.93
N ASN A 823 25.59 -22.59 20.08
CA ASN A 823 27.05 -22.76 20.23
C ASN A 823 27.94 -21.54 19.85
N MET A 824 27.40 -20.41 19.38
CA MET A 824 28.20 -19.22 19.04
C MET A 824 28.40 -18.29 20.25
N PRO A 825 29.63 -17.84 20.56
CA PRO A 825 29.87 -16.87 21.63
C PRO A 825 29.53 -15.44 21.18
N LYS A 826 29.13 -14.58 22.13
CA LYS A 826 28.77 -13.16 21.89
C LYS A 826 29.47 -12.24 22.89
N GLN A 827 30.36 -11.40 22.36
CA GLN A 827 30.96 -10.27 23.07
C GLN A 827 29.90 -9.19 23.34
N LEU A 828 29.83 -8.74 24.59
CA LEU A 828 28.94 -7.66 25.04
C LEU A 828 29.59 -6.30 24.71
N THR A 829 28.80 -5.26 24.45
CA THR A 829 29.33 -3.92 24.14
C THR A 829 28.98 -2.92 25.24
N ALA A 830 29.92 -2.04 25.61
CA ALA A 830 29.63 -0.99 26.59
C ALA A 830 28.58 0.02 26.10
N ALA A 831 28.38 0.16 24.79
CA ALA A 831 27.44 1.10 24.18
C ALA A 831 25.96 0.72 24.47
N ASP A 832 25.65 -0.58 24.51
CA ASP A 832 24.28 -1.05 24.77
C ASP A 832 23.86 -0.78 26.22
N PHE A 833 24.76 -1.05 27.17
CA PHE A 833 24.56 -0.73 28.59
C PHE A 833 24.65 0.78 28.86
N ASN A 834 25.41 1.54 28.06
CA ASN A 834 25.40 3.00 28.08
C ASN A 834 24.06 3.58 27.63
N THR A 835 23.49 3.04 26.55
CA THR A 835 22.14 3.38 26.10
C THR A 835 21.11 3.08 27.19
N ALA A 836 21.22 1.92 27.86
CA ALA A 836 20.38 1.59 29.02
C ALA A 836 20.58 2.56 30.21
N SER A 837 21.82 3.00 30.49
CA SER A 837 22.13 4.00 31.54
C SER A 837 21.51 5.36 31.23
N VAL A 838 21.66 5.86 30.01
CA VAL A 838 21.11 7.16 29.58
C VAL A 838 19.58 7.10 29.61
N ASN A 839 18.97 6.03 29.07
CA ASN A 839 17.51 5.85 29.07
C ASN A 839 16.91 5.63 30.47
N THR A 840 17.69 5.14 31.44
CA THR A 840 17.24 4.87 32.82
C THR A 840 17.53 6.02 33.79
N THR A 841 18.57 6.82 33.54
CA THR A 841 19.10 7.79 34.51
C THR A 841 19.40 9.18 33.95
N GLY A 842 19.33 9.38 32.64
CA GLY A 842 19.73 10.61 31.96
C GLY A 842 21.25 10.78 31.75
N TYR A 843 22.09 9.89 32.27
CA TYR A 843 23.55 10.03 32.25
C TYR A 843 24.27 8.78 31.74
N ALA A 844 25.47 9.00 31.18
CA ALA A 844 26.32 7.96 30.61
C ALA A 844 26.76 6.92 31.65
N LEU A 845 27.09 5.72 31.21
CA LEU A 845 27.52 4.60 32.05
C LEU A 845 28.96 4.78 32.54
N SER A 846 29.19 4.55 33.83
CA SER A 846 30.52 4.40 34.42
C SER A 846 30.92 2.92 34.50
N SER A 847 30.06 2.07 35.07
CA SER A 847 30.30 0.63 35.22
C SER A 847 29.01 -0.18 35.35
N ILE A 848 29.10 -1.51 35.16
CA ILE A 848 28.08 -2.46 35.63
C ILE A 848 28.71 -3.50 36.55
N SER A 849 27.96 -3.97 37.54
CA SER A 849 28.21 -5.21 38.25
C SER A 849 27.25 -6.29 37.75
N ILE A 850 27.78 -7.40 37.26
CA ILE A 850 27.01 -8.50 36.66
C ILE A 850 27.47 -9.86 37.21
N ALA A 851 26.50 -10.75 37.46
CA ALA A 851 26.73 -12.07 38.01
C ALA A 851 26.75 -13.17 36.92
N ALA A 852 27.24 -14.35 37.28
CA ALA A 852 27.22 -15.50 36.40
C ALA A 852 25.79 -15.98 36.08
N PRO A 853 25.46 -16.32 34.82
CA PRO A 853 24.24 -17.08 34.51
C PRO A 853 24.32 -18.51 35.06
N SER A 854 23.18 -19.20 35.12
CA SER A 854 23.19 -20.65 35.36
C SER A 854 24.02 -21.36 34.30
N SER A 855 24.89 -22.28 34.73
CA SER A 855 25.76 -23.07 33.86
C SER A 855 25.00 -23.97 32.87
N SER A 856 23.71 -24.21 33.11
CA SER A 856 22.78 -24.88 32.19
C SER A 856 22.46 -24.06 30.94
N TYR A 857 22.70 -22.74 30.96
CA TYR A 857 22.39 -21.81 29.87
C TYR A 857 23.66 -21.35 29.14
N GLY A 858 24.76 -21.18 29.88
CA GLY A 858 26.04 -20.75 29.37
C GLY A 858 26.95 -20.21 30.47
N LYS A 859 27.99 -19.49 30.08
CA LYS A 859 28.95 -18.84 30.99
C LYS A 859 29.31 -17.46 30.45
N LEU A 860 29.55 -16.51 31.35
CA LEU A 860 30.26 -15.27 31.02
C LEU A 860 31.76 -15.48 31.22
N TYR A 861 32.57 -14.94 30.32
CA TYR A 861 34.02 -14.96 30.34
C TYR A 861 34.58 -13.55 30.12
N TYR A 862 35.66 -13.21 30.81
CA TYR A 862 36.45 -12.00 30.59
C TYR A 862 37.72 -12.32 29.80
N ASN A 863 38.00 -11.53 28.75
CA ASN A 863 39.07 -11.76 27.78
C ASN A 863 39.01 -13.14 27.10
N TYR A 864 37.81 -13.54 26.67
CA TYR A 864 37.61 -14.75 25.86
C TYR A 864 38.26 -14.59 24.48
N ALA A 865 39.19 -15.48 24.12
CA ALA A 865 39.82 -15.50 22.80
C ALA A 865 39.27 -16.63 21.90
N SER A 866 39.08 -17.83 22.44
CA SER A 866 38.48 -18.97 21.72
C SER A 866 37.99 -20.05 22.68
N ALA A 867 37.32 -21.10 22.17
CA ALA A 867 36.90 -22.23 23.02
C ALA A 867 38.10 -22.98 23.64
N ALA A 868 39.27 -22.94 23.00
CA ALA A 868 40.52 -23.50 23.54
C ALA A 868 41.23 -22.54 24.52
N ASN A 869 41.04 -21.23 24.35
CA ASN A 869 41.59 -20.18 25.21
C ASN A 869 40.47 -19.24 25.70
N PRO A 870 39.59 -19.71 26.62
CA PRO A 870 38.33 -19.03 26.91
C PRO A 870 38.45 -17.84 27.88
N GLY A 871 39.64 -17.53 28.40
CA GLY A 871 39.83 -16.48 29.39
C GLY A 871 39.24 -16.82 30.76
N THR A 872 39.00 -15.79 31.58
CA THR A 872 38.57 -15.97 32.98
C THR A 872 37.05 -16.10 33.07
N ALA A 873 36.54 -17.26 33.52
CA ALA A 873 35.11 -17.46 33.74
C ALA A 873 34.59 -16.61 34.91
N ILE A 874 33.46 -15.95 34.73
CA ILE A 874 32.77 -15.19 35.79
C ILE A 874 31.92 -16.15 36.61
N THR A 875 32.13 -16.15 37.93
CA THR A 875 31.47 -17.07 38.89
C THR A 875 30.67 -16.36 39.98
N ALA A 876 30.90 -15.05 40.18
CA ALA A 876 30.22 -14.20 41.16
C ALA A 876 29.98 -12.81 40.57
N ALA A 877 29.18 -11.97 41.26
CA ALA A 877 28.94 -10.59 40.86
C ALA A 877 30.26 -9.81 40.75
N THR A 878 30.61 -9.40 39.53
CA THR A 878 31.90 -8.78 39.21
C THR A 878 31.64 -7.45 38.47
N THR A 879 32.41 -6.42 38.81
CA THR A 879 32.24 -5.06 38.26
C THR A 879 33.16 -4.82 37.08
N PHE A 880 32.61 -4.30 35.99
CA PHE A 880 33.29 -3.95 34.74
C PHE A 880 32.96 -2.51 34.34
N TYR A 881 33.95 -1.78 33.85
CA TYR A 881 33.83 -0.35 33.57
C TYR A 881 33.65 -0.10 32.08
N ALA A 882 32.94 0.98 31.74
CA ALA A 882 32.72 1.35 30.34
C ALA A 882 34.03 1.77 29.64
N ASN A 883 34.91 2.48 30.37
CA ASN A 883 36.07 3.20 29.83
C ASN A 883 37.41 2.85 30.51
N SER A 884 37.47 1.83 31.37
CA SER A 884 38.69 1.42 32.09
C SER A 884 38.73 -0.08 32.37
N SER A 885 39.91 -0.59 32.76
CA SER A 885 40.09 -2.01 33.10
C SER A 885 39.56 -2.33 34.51
N PRO A 886 38.84 -3.44 34.74
CA PRO A 886 38.42 -4.44 33.74
C PRO A 886 37.28 -3.94 32.85
N TYR A 887 37.48 -4.02 31.53
CA TYR A 887 36.57 -3.42 30.55
C TYR A 887 35.28 -4.24 30.36
N LEU A 888 34.14 -3.57 30.28
CA LEU A 888 32.84 -4.18 29.94
C LEU A 888 32.83 -4.78 28.53
N SER A 889 33.53 -4.15 27.58
CA SER A 889 33.72 -4.68 26.22
C SER A 889 34.56 -5.97 26.17
N SER A 890 35.26 -6.34 27.24
CA SER A 890 36.00 -7.62 27.33
C SER A 890 35.15 -8.80 27.82
N LEU A 891 33.85 -8.59 28.12
CA LEU A 891 32.94 -9.68 28.46
C LEU A 891 32.37 -10.38 27.23
N THR A 892 32.37 -11.71 27.28
CA THR A 892 31.76 -12.59 26.26
C THR A 892 30.87 -13.62 26.94
N PHE A 893 29.61 -13.72 26.48
CA PHE A 893 28.74 -14.84 26.83
C PHE A 893 28.98 -16.02 25.87
N VAL A 894 29.16 -17.21 26.42
CA VAL A 894 29.31 -18.47 25.68
C VAL A 894 28.13 -19.36 26.06
N PRO A 895 27.22 -19.69 25.13
CA PRO A 895 26.09 -20.57 25.43
C PRO A 895 26.56 -21.98 25.79
N ALA A 896 25.79 -22.69 26.61
CA ALA A 896 26.08 -24.09 26.93
C ALA A 896 25.89 -24.97 25.67
N ASN A 897 26.67 -26.05 25.55
CA ASN A 897 26.61 -26.94 24.40
C ASN A 897 25.18 -27.45 24.16
N ASN A 898 24.67 -27.21 22.95
CA ASN A 898 23.30 -27.51 22.52
C ASN A 898 22.16 -26.71 23.18
N TYR A 899 22.43 -25.70 24.02
CA TYR A 899 21.39 -24.84 24.58
C TYR A 899 20.69 -24.01 23.50
N THR A 900 19.37 -23.90 23.61
CA THR A 900 18.49 -23.01 22.83
C THR A 900 17.40 -22.45 23.76
N GLY A 901 16.99 -21.19 23.53
CA GLY A 901 16.09 -20.45 24.43
C GLY A 901 16.69 -19.15 24.95
N THR A 902 16.01 -18.50 25.89
CA THR A 902 16.36 -17.15 26.36
C THR A 902 16.97 -17.15 27.76
N VAL A 903 18.13 -16.50 27.88
CA VAL A 903 18.89 -16.32 29.12
C VAL A 903 18.72 -14.89 29.61
N THR A 904 18.20 -14.69 30.81
CA THR A 904 18.09 -13.36 31.44
C THR A 904 19.06 -13.27 32.61
N ILE A 905 19.92 -12.25 32.59
CA ILE A 905 20.96 -11.98 33.60
C ILE A 905 20.76 -10.55 34.13
N SER A 906 20.45 -10.40 35.42
CA SER A 906 20.34 -9.07 36.03
C SER A 906 21.72 -8.45 36.28
N TYR A 907 21.80 -7.12 36.13
CA TYR A 907 22.99 -6.34 36.44
C TYR A 907 22.63 -5.04 37.19
N THR A 908 23.60 -4.51 37.94
CA THR A 908 23.51 -3.20 38.59
C THR A 908 24.48 -2.25 37.91
N GLY A 909 23.96 -1.23 37.22
CA GLY A 909 24.77 -0.17 36.62
C GLY A 909 25.04 0.98 37.59
N VAL A 910 26.12 1.70 37.32
CA VAL A 910 26.48 2.99 37.94
C VAL A 910 26.72 3.99 36.81
N ASN A 911 26.09 5.16 36.86
CA ASN A 911 26.28 6.21 35.86
C ASN A 911 27.44 7.16 36.20
N SER A 912 27.75 8.12 35.32
CA SER A 912 28.82 9.12 35.49
C SER A 912 28.66 10.01 36.73
N ASN A 913 27.46 10.05 37.33
CA ASN A 913 27.13 10.86 38.50
C ASN A 913 27.01 10.00 39.77
N ASN A 914 27.57 8.78 39.75
CA ASN A 914 27.53 7.77 40.83
C ASN A 914 26.12 7.33 41.25
N VAL A 915 25.09 7.53 40.42
CA VAL A 915 23.75 7.00 40.68
C VAL A 915 23.69 5.54 40.23
N THR A 916 23.22 4.67 41.12
CA THR A 916 23.01 3.26 40.83
C THR A 916 21.66 3.00 40.17
N PHE A 917 21.61 2.05 39.24
CA PHE A 917 20.38 1.57 38.61
C PHE A 917 20.45 0.06 38.39
N THR A 918 19.31 -0.60 38.20
CA THR A 918 19.25 -2.03 37.85
C THR A 918 18.74 -2.20 36.42
N GLY A 919 19.28 -3.20 35.73
CA GLY A 919 18.87 -3.59 34.39
C GLY A 919 18.94 -5.10 34.19
N SER A 920 18.52 -5.54 33.01
CA SER A 920 18.55 -6.95 32.61
C SER A 920 19.22 -7.08 31.25
N LEU A 921 20.16 -8.02 31.15
CA LEU A 921 20.75 -8.50 29.92
C LEU A 921 19.99 -9.76 29.49
N VAL A 922 19.40 -9.73 28.30
CA VAL A 922 18.60 -10.83 27.74
C VAL A 922 19.28 -11.37 26.49
N ILE A 923 19.59 -12.66 26.46
CA ILE A 923 20.31 -13.32 25.37
C ILE A 923 19.48 -14.49 24.85
N THR A 924 18.97 -14.40 23.63
CA THR A 924 18.19 -15.48 22.98
C THR A 924 19.08 -16.31 22.06
N VAL A 925 19.10 -17.63 22.27
CA VAL A 925 19.95 -18.59 21.57
C VAL A 925 19.11 -19.41 20.59
N THR A 926 19.36 -19.26 19.28
CA THR A 926 18.52 -19.79 18.19
C THR A 926 19.17 -20.91 17.38
N SER A 927 18.36 -21.73 16.71
CA SER A 927 18.82 -22.99 16.08
C SER A 927 19.33 -22.88 14.63
N SER A 928 19.07 -21.77 13.92
CA SER A 928 19.19 -21.72 12.45
C SER A 928 19.50 -20.32 11.92
N VAL A 929 20.41 -20.23 10.93
CA VAL A 929 20.36 -19.33 9.76
C VAL A 929 21.27 -19.88 8.65
N THR A 930 20.74 -19.96 7.43
CA THR A 930 21.48 -20.29 6.18
C THR A 930 21.27 -19.25 5.07
N ASP A 931 20.34 -18.33 5.30
CA ASP A 931 19.77 -17.45 4.27
C ASP A 931 20.07 -15.99 4.63
N ILE A 932 20.59 -15.24 3.68
CA ILE A 932 20.72 -13.77 3.75
C ILE A 932 19.32 -13.19 3.53
N SER A 933 18.99 -12.09 4.22
CA SER A 933 17.69 -11.43 4.07
C SER A 933 17.85 -9.93 3.96
N TYR A 934 17.24 -9.35 2.92
CA TYR A 934 17.13 -7.90 2.73
C TYR A 934 15.65 -7.51 2.70
N THR A 935 15.35 -6.26 3.04
CA THR A 935 14.01 -5.69 2.90
C THR A 935 14.11 -4.37 2.17
N THR A 936 13.17 -4.13 1.25
CA THR A 936 13.02 -2.89 0.51
C THR A 936 11.55 -2.58 0.31
N ASP A 937 11.22 -1.35 -0.05
CA ASP A 937 9.86 -0.99 -0.47
C ASP A 937 9.69 -1.28 -1.97
N GLU A 938 8.44 -1.45 -2.39
CA GLU A 938 8.03 -1.44 -3.79
C GLU A 938 8.71 -0.28 -4.53
N ASN A 939 9.20 -0.56 -5.75
CA ASN A 939 9.87 0.41 -6.62
C ASN A 939 11.21 0.98 -6.07
N SER A 940 11.69 0.50 -4.91
CA SER A 940 12.95 0.95 -4.27
C SER A 940 14.07 -0.09 -4.41
N ALA A 941 15.23 0.32 -4.92
CA ALA A 941 16.39 -0.55 -5.12
C ALA A 941 17.13 -0.85 -3.81
N VAL A 942 17.65 -2.08 -3.64
CA VAL A 942 18.40 -2.50 -2.45
C VAL A 942 19.75 -3.12 -2.81
N LYS A 943 20.80 -2.64 -2.16
CA LYS A 943 22.19 -3.03 -2.41
C LYS A 943 22.58 -4.22 -1.54
N PHE A 944 23.29 -5.19 -2.12
CA PHE A 944 23.82 -6.35 -1.41
C PHE A 944 25.17 -6.01 -0.75
N SER A 945 25.54 -6.72 0.32
CA SER A 945 26.85 -6.55 0.98
C SER A 945 27.65 -7.84 1.06
N ALA A 946 28.92 -7.79 0.64
CA ALA A 946 29.85 -8.91 0.70
C ALA A 946 30.05 -9.47 2.12
N SER A 947 29.85 -8.64 3.16
CA SER A 947 29.98 -9.06 4.55
C SER A 947 28.94 -10.10 4.97
N ASP A 948 27.73 -10.05 4.41
CA ASP A 948 26.65 -11.01 4.68
C ASP A 948 26.98 -12.38 4.07
N PHE A 949 27.38 -12.41 2.80
CA PHE A 949 27.81 -13.64 2.10
C PHE A 949 29.10 -14.21 2.73
N ASN A 950 30.01 -13.37 3.22
CA ASN A 950 31.19 -13.81 3.96
C ASN A 950 30.82 -14.41 5.32
N THR A 951 29.78 -13.88 5.99
CA THR A 951 29.26 -14.43 7.24
C THR A 951 28.63 -15.81 7.01
N VAL A 952 27.78 -15.96 5.98
CA VAL A 952 27.23 -17.29 5.63
C VAL A 952 28.33 -18.26 5.20
N CYS A 953 29.34 -17.82 4.43
CA CYS A 953 30.48 -18.65 4.04
C CYS A 953 31.25 -19.19 5.26
N LYS A 954 31.54 -18.33 6.24
CA LYS A 954 32.20 -18.73 7.50
C LYS A 954 31.36 -19.72 8.29
N ASN A 955 30.05 -19.51 8.36
CA ASN A 955 29.13 -20.42 9.04
C ASN A 955 29.00 -21.78 8.33
N ALA A 956 29.10 -21.81 7.00
CA ALA A 956 28.96 -23.03 6.18
C ALA A 956 30.29 -23.82 6.00
N THR A 957 31.44 -23.14 6.00
CA THR A 957 32.74 -23.73 5.60
C THR A 957 33.88 -23.51 6.59
N GLY A 958 33.70 -22.66 7.60
CA GLY A 958 34.77 -22.21 8.51
C GLY A 958 35.77 -21.22 7.90
N LEU A 959 35.63 -20.87 6.62
CA LEU A 959 36.58 -20.04 5.85
C LEU A 959 35.93 -18.76 5.31
N ASN A 960 36.76 -17.78 4.92
CA ASN A 960 36.29 -16.59 4.24
C ASN A 960 35.67 -16.93 2.88
N LEU A 961 34.72 -16.12 2.43
CA LEU A 961 34.24 -16.13 1.06
C LEU A 961 35.34 -15.64 0.10
N ASP A 962 35.49 -16.31 -1.04
CA ASP A 962 36.27 -15.84 -2.18
C ASP A 962 35.35 -15.13 -3.19
N HIS A 963 34.37 -15.85 -3.73
CA HIS A 963 33.39 -15.33 -4.69
C HIS A 963 32.03 -16.04 -4.62
N VAL A 964 31.02 -15.46 -5.30
CA VAL A 964 29.69 -16.05 -5.52
C VAL A 964 29.30 -16.04 -7.00
N THR A 965 28.37 -16.92 -7.37
CA THR A 965 27.56 -16.86 -8.60
C THR A 965 26.07 -16.91 -8.27
N PHE A 966 25.23 -16.27 -9.08
CA PHE A 966 23.79 -16.12 -8.81
C PHE A 966 22.92 -16.90 -9.79
N THR A 967 21.90 -17.59 -9.25
CA THR A 967 20.73 -18.02 -10.02
C THR A 967 19.78 -16.83 -10.11
N LEU A 968 19.68 -16.22 -11.30
CA LEU A 968 18.93 -14.98 -11.49
C LEU A 968 17.41 -15.19 -11.28
N PRO A 969 16.71 -14.25 -10.64
CA PRO A 969 15.25 -14.29 -10.53
C PRO A 969 14.57 -14.03 -11.89
N ALA A 970 13.29 -14.40 -12.00
CA ALA A 970 12.48 -13.99 -13.14
C ALA A 970 12.25 -12.47 -13.12
N SER A 971 12.37 -11.81 -14.27
CA SER A 971 12.26 -10.35 -14.42
C SER A 971 10.88 -9.77 -14.06
N ALA A 972 9.86 -10.61 -13.91
CA ALA A 972 8.55 -10.23 -13.36
C ALA A 972 8.59 -9.92 -11.84
N TYR A 973 9.68 -10.25 -11.15
CA TYR A 973 9.88 -9.99 -9.72
C TYR A 973 10.95 -8.91 -9.47
N GLY A 974 11.96 -8.84 -10.35
CA GLY A 974 12.98 -7.81 -10.36
C GLY A 974 14.28 -8.27 -11.02
N THR A 975 15.27 -7.38 -11.09
CA THR A 975 16.53 -7.58 -11.80
C THR A 975 17.72 -7.25 -10.90
N LEU A 976 18.80 -8.02 -11.03
CA LEU A 976 20.10 -7.72 -10.41
C LEU A 976 20.97 -6.91 -11.37
N TYR A 977 21.52 -5.80 -10.88
CA TYR A 977 22.43 -4.91 -11.62
C TYR A 977 23.77 -4.76 -10.89
N TYR A 978 24.84 -4.71 -11.67
CA TYR A 978 26.20 -4.39 -11.25
C TYR A 978 26.50 -2.90 -11.48
N SER A 979 27.15 -2.26 -10.50
CA SER A 979 27.46 -0.82 -10.47
C SER A 979 26.24 0.09 -10.65
N TYR A 980 25.07 -0.35 -10.19
CA TYR A 980 23.83 0.42 -10.29
C TYR A 980 23.87 1.72 -9.50
N SER A 981 23.63 2.84 -10.18
CA SER A 981 23.51 4.17 -9.61
C SER A 981 22.05 4.53 -9.32
N THR A 982 21.72 4.86 -8.07
CA THR A 982 20.35 5.30 -7.69
C THR A 982 20.03 6.74 -8.10
N THR A 983 20.98 7.49 -8.67
CA THR A 983 20.74 8.86 -9.16
C THR A 983 20.69 8.92 -10.68
N THR A 984 21.60 8.22 -11.37
CA THR A 984 21.67 8.18 -12.84
C THR A 984 21.03 6.94 -13.46
N HIS A 985 20.54 6.00 -12.64
CA HIS A 985 19.80 4.79 -13.03
C HIS A 985 20.55 3.83 -13.98
N ALA A 986 21.83 4.12 -14.27
CA ALA A 986 22.72 3.30 -15.07
C ALA A 986 23.34 2.15 -14.25
N GLY A 987 23.44 0.98 -14.88
CA GLY A 987 24.11 -0.22 -14.38
C GLY A 987 24.00 -1.36 -15.41
N THR A 988 24.88 -2.36 -15.35
CA THR A 988 24.83 -3.54 -16.23
C THR A 988 24.11 -4.71 -15.55
N ALA A 989 23.28 -5.46 -16.26
CA ALA A 989 22.62 -6.63 -15.68
C ALA A 989 23.64 -7.69 -15.22
N VAL A 990 23.41 -8.30 -14.06
CA VAL A 990 24.26 -9.36 -13.49
C VAL A 990 24.13 -10.64 -14.32
N SER A 991 25.25 -11.29 -14.62
CA SER A 991 25.27 -12.58 -15.32
C SER A 991 25.42 -13.74 -14.33
N ALA A 992 24.69 -14.84 -14.58
CA ALA A 992 24.82 -16.08 -13.84
C ALA A 992 26.22 -16.74 -13.99
N SER A 993 26.97 -16.40 -15.05
CA SER A 993 28.30 -16.95 -15.34
C SER A 993 29.47 -16.12 -14.79
N THR A 994 29.21 -14.95 -14.20
CA THR A 994 30.25 -14.06 -13.68
C THR A 994 30.51 -14.37 -12.21
N LEU A 995 31.79 -14.53 -11.84
CA LEU A 995 32.22 -14.66 -10.44
C LEU A 995 32.25 -13.27 -9.81
N TYR A 996 31.50 -13.06 -8.74
CA TYR A 996 31.49 -11.80 -7.99
C TYR A 996 32.23 -11.98 -6.66
N TYR A 997 33.33 -11.24 -6.47
CA TYR A 997 34.28 -11.47 -5.40
C TYR A 997 33.93 -10.72 -4.10
N ALA A 998 34.39 -11.27 -2.98
CA ALA A 998 34.17 -10.70 -1.64
C ALA A 998 35.04 -9.46 -1.35
N SER A 999 36.16 -9.28 -2.06
CA SER A 999 37.20 -8.28 -1.74
C SER A 999 37.88 -7.65 -2.96
N THR A 1000 37.56 -8.10 -4.18
CA THR A 1000 38.14 -7.63 -5.45
C THR A 1000 37.02 -7.34 -6.46
N THR A 1001 37.36 -6.86 -7.66
CA THR A 1001 36.41 -6.55 -8.73
C THR A 1001 36.25 -7.73 -9.72
N PRO A 1002 35.03 -8.00 -10.24
CA PRO A 1002 33.77 -7.37 -9.88
C PRO A 1002 33.28 -7.80 -8.49
N SER A 1003 32.88 -6.84 -7.66
CA SER A 1003 32.57 -7.08 -6.24
C SER A 1003 31.10 -7.36 -5.98
N VAL A 1004 30.80 -8.17 -4.97
CA VAL A 1004 29.44 -8.32 -4.39
C VAL A 1004 28.93 -6.99 -3.81
N ASP A 1005 29.80 -6.15 -3.23
CA ASP A 1005 29.47 -4.78 -2.77
C ASP A 1005 29.23 -3.80 -3.93
N SER A 1006 29.05 -4.28 -5.16
CA SER A 1006 28.60 -3.51 -6.33
C SER A 1006 27.30 -4.05 -6.94
N ILE A 1007 26.65 -5.03 -6.31
CA ILE A 1007 25.38 -5.61 -6.77
C ILE A 1007 24.19 -4.93 -6.09
N THR A 1008 23.19 -4.59 -6.89
CA THR A 1008 21.92 -4.01 -6.43
C THR A 1008 20.75 -4.79 -7.04
N PHE A 1009 19.79 -5.18 -6.22
CA PHE A 1009 18.50 -5.69 -6.67
C PHE A 1009 17.51 -4.54 -6.86
N VAL A 1010 16.89 -4.47 -8.04
CA VAL A 1010 15.83 -3.53 -8.38
C VAL A 1010 14.53 -4.34 -8.53
N PRO A 1011 13.52 -4.15 -7.65
CA PRO A 1011 12.22 -4.81 -7.80
C PRO A 1011 11.56 -4.49 -9.14
N ALA A 1012 10.75 -5.42 -9.65
CA ALA A 1012 9.87 -5.11 -10.78
C ALA A 1012 8.80 -4.09 -10.37
N ALA A 1013 8.38 -3.24 -11.30
CA ALA A 1013 7.36 -2.22 -11.06
C ALA A 1013 6.07 -2.84 -10.51
N ASN A 1014 5.56 -2.30 -9.39
CA ASN A 1014 4.38 -2.81 -8.69
C ASN A 1014 4.51 -4.25 -8.12
N TYR A 1015 5.71 -4.84 -8.04
CA TYR A 1015 5.91 -6.12 -7.36
C TYR A 1015 6.01 -5.94 -5.84
N ALA A 1016 5.18 -6.67 -5.08
CA ALA A 1016 5.29 -6.82 -3.64
C ALA A 1016 5.24 -8.32 -3.27
N GLY A 1017 6.10 -8.75 -2.35
CA GLY A 1017 6.34 -10.16 -2.05
C GLY A 1017 7.81 -10.45 -1.73
N THR A 1018 8.16 -11.72 -1.55
CA THR A 1018 9.56 -12.13 -1.29
C THR A 1018 10.18 -12.75 -2.53
N VAL A 1019 11.28 -12.16 -3.01
CA VAL A 1019 12.11 -12.72 -4.08
C VAL A 1019 13.23 -13.54 -3.45
N THR A 1020 13.20 -14.86 -3.60
CA THR A 1020 14.28 -15.76 -3.20
C THR A 1020 15.25 -15.94 -4.37
N ILE A 1021 16.48 -15.43 -4.22
CA ILE A 1021 17.57 -15.53 -5.18
C ILE A 1021 18.56 -16.57 -4.64
N THR A 1022 18.75 -17.68 -5.35
CA THR A 1022 19.71 -18.71 -4.93
C THR A 1022 21.11 -18.33 -5.41
N TYR A 1023 22.14 -18.55 -4.60
CA TYR A 1023 23.53 -18.32 -4.97
C TYR A 1023 24.42 -19.50 -4.58
N THR A 1024 25.51 -19.68 -5.31
CA THR A 1024 26.60 -20.59 -4.93
C THR A 1024 27.77 -19.76 -4.48
N GLY A 1025 28.27 -20.00 -3.26
CA GLY A 1025 29.45 -19.35 -2.70
C GLY A 1025 30.64 -20.30 -2.67
N THR A 1026 31.80 -19.79 -3.05
CA THR A 1026 33.08 -20.50 -2.99
C THR A 1026 33.92 -19.91 -1.86
N ALA A 1027 34.39 -20.75 -0.94
CA ALA A 1027 35.29 -20.35 0.13
C ALA A 1027 36.73 -20.22 -0.36
N SER A 1028 37.57 -19.48 0.39
CA SER A 1028 39.00 -19.29 0.08
C SER A 1028 39.86 -20.56 0.13
N GLY A 1029 39.26 -21.72 0.47
CA GLY A 1029 39.86 -23.05 0.37
C GLY A 1029 39.29 -23.91 -0.76
N GLY A 1030 38.53 -23.33 -1.69
CA GLY A 1030 37.92 -24.02 -2.85
C GLY A 1030 36.63 -24.80 -2.56
N GLY A 1031 36.22 -24.93 -1.30
CA GLY A 1031 34.95 -25.57 -0.93
C GLY A 1031 33.74 -24.71 -1.29
N THR A 1032 32.76 -25.30 -1.97
CA THR A 1032 31.53 -24.61 -2.42
C THR A 1032 30.33 -24.93 -1.53
N TYR A 1033 29.42 -23.98 -1.37
CA TYR A 1033 28.13 -24.16 -0.71
C TYR A 1033 27.02 -23.40 -1.46
N THR A 1034 25.76 -23.79 -1.25
CA THR A 1034 24.59 -23.07 -1.78
C THR A 1034 23.91 -22.30 -0.67
N GLY A 1035 23.60 -21.02 -0.92
CA GLY A 1035 22.84 -20.16 -0.02
C GLY A 1035 21.68 -19.47 -0.76
N LYS A 1036 20.91 -18.69 -0.02
CA LYS A 1036 19.80 -17.89 -0.55
C LYS A 1036 19.90 -16.45 -0.07
N VAL A 1037 19.44 -15.53 -0.91
CA VAL A 1037 19.12 -14.15 -0.56
C VAL A 1037 17.61 -13.99 -0.68
N ASN A 1038 16.93 -13.71 0.42
CA ASN A 1038 15.50 -13.43 0.43
C ASN A 1038 15.30 -11.92 0.48
N VAL A 1039 14.89 -11.31 -0.64
CA VAL A 1039 14.56 -9.89 -0.70
C VAL A 1039 13.04 -9.73 -0.50
N LYS A 1040 12.63 -9.24 0.67
CA LYS A 1040 11.23 -8.87 0.92
C LYS A 1040 10.98 -7.48 0.33
N VAL A 1041 10.07 -7.38 -0.63
CA VAL A 1041 9.59 -6.14 -1.22
C VAL A 1041 8.23 -5.80 -0.59
N ASN A 1042 8.18 -4.75 0.23
CA ASN A 1042 6.96 -4.31 0.91
C ASN A 1042 6.09 -3.49 -0.03
N GLN A 1043 4.77 -3.74 -0.05
CA GLN A 1043 3.82 -2.82 -0.68
C GLN A 1043 3.83 -1.48 0.08
N LYS A 1044 3.87 -0.36 -0.64
CA LYS A 1044 4.10 0.96 -0.06
C LYS A 1044 2.79 1.69 0.25
N ALA A 1045 2.54 1.94 1.54
CA ALA A 1045 1.36 2.65 2.04
C ALA A 1045 1.61 4.18 2.07
N GLY A 1046 1.17 4.87 1.03
CA GLY A 1046 1.21 6.32 0.88
C GLY A 1046 2.56 6.92 0.46
N SER A 1047 2.51 8.18 0.02
CA SER A 1047 3.68 8.98 -0.36
C SER A 1047 4.43 9.49 0.88
N ARG A 1048 5.77 9.51 0.80
CA ARG A 1048 6.66 10.15 1.78
C ARG A 1048 6.62 11.68 1.70
N TYR A 1049 6.21 12.24 0.56
CA TYR A 1049 6.32 13.67 0.24
C TYR A 1049 4.98 14.40 0.10
N PHE A 1050 3.89 13.68 -0.19
CA PHE A 1050 2.59 14.28 -0.49
C PHE A 1050 1.45 13.70 0.37
N THR A 1051 0.85 14.58 1.17
CA THR A 1051 -0.10 14.23 2.24
C THR A 1051 -1.48 13.76 1.77
N ASP A 1052 -1.81 13.99 0.50
CA ASP A 1052 -3.05 13.57 -0.16
C ASP A 1052 -2.94 12.25 -0.93
N VAL A 1053 -1.71 11.73 -1.11
CA VAL A 1053 -1.44 10.40 -1.66
C VAL A 1053 -1.43 9.38 -0.52
N GLY A 1054 -2.61 9.18 0.07
CA GLY A 1054 -2.88 8.14 1.08
C GLY A 1054 -3.38 6.83 0.46
N THR A 1055 -4.00 5.97 1.28
CA THR A 1055 -4.27 4.55 0.95
C THR A 1055 -5.10 4.29 -0.31
N SER A 1056 -5.93 5.25 -0.75
CA SER A 1056 -6.64 5.15 -2.04
C SER A 1056 -5.73 5.20 -3.28
N TYR A 1057 -4.46 5.57 -3.10
CA TYR A 1057 -3.45 5.77 -4.15
C TYR A 1057 -2.12 5.06 -3.86
N ASP A 1058 -2.10 4.06 -2.95
CA ASP A 1058 -0.89 3.27 -2.62
C ASP A 1058 -0.23 2.66 -3.87
N TRP A 1059 -1.04 2.16 -4.80
CA TRP A 1059 -0.64 1.63 -6.11
C TRP A 1059 0.11 2.63 -7.01
N ALA A 1060 0.07 3.93 -6.69
CA ALA A 1060 0.82 4.99 -7.34
C ALA A 1060 1.87 5.65 -6.42
N ALA A 1061 1.81 5.46 -5.10
CA ALA A 1061 2.65 6.15 -4.13
C ALA A 1061 4.15 5.91 -4.33
N GLY A 1062 4.54 4.69 -4.69
CA GLY A 1062 5.94 4.38 -5.04
C GLY A 1062 6.43 5.15 -6.27
N ALA A 1063 5.63 5.18 -7.34
CA ALA A 1063 5.93 5.92 -8.56
C ALA A 1063 5.97 7.44 -8.33
N ILE A 1064 5.01 7.98 -7.57
CA ILE A 1064 4.93 9.42 -7.24
C ILE A 1064 6.16 9.87 -6.44
N ASP A 1065 6.58 9.10 -5.43
CA ASP A 1065 7.78 9.40 -4.65
C ASP A 1065 9.04 9.31 -5.49
N TYR A 1066 9.21 8.26 -6.30
CA TYR A 1066 10.35 8.11 -7.21
C TYR A 1066 10.47 9.33 -8.14
N MET A 1067 9.35 9.81 -8.68
CA MET A 1067 9.32 11.01 -9.53
C MET A 1067 9.58 12.31 -8.77
N TYR A 1068 9.44 12.35 -7.45
CA TYR A 1068 9.86 13.48 -6.62
C TYR A 1068 11.36 13.39 -6.28
N GLU A 1069 11.83 12.21 -5.87
CA GLU A 1069 13.25 11.91 -5.61
C GLU A 1069 14.11 12.15 -6.87
N ALA A 1070 13.58 11.86 -8.06
CA ALA A 1070 14.20 12.16 -9.36
C ALA A 1070 13.97 13.59 -9.89
N GLY A 1071 13.33 14.48 -9.11
CA GLY A 1071 13.12 15.90 -9.48
C GLY A 1071 12.12 16.15 -10.63
N VAL A 1072 11.42 15.12 -11.11
CA VAL A 1072 10.43 15.20 -12.20
C VAL A 1072 9.19 15.97 -11.75
N THR A 1073 8.70 15.70 -10.54
CA THR A 1073 7.51 16.33 -9.98
C THR A 1073 7.80 17.07 -8.66
N THR A 1074 7.02 18.11 -8.40
CA THR A 1074 7.03 18.89 -7.14
C THR A 1074 5.63 18.99 -6.53
N GLY A 1075 4.69 18.15 -6.99
CA GLY A 1075 3.28 18.19 -6.60
C GLY A 1075 2.54 19.40 -7.15
N THR A 1076 1.51 19.84 -6.41
CA THR A 1076 0.67 21.01 -6.70
C THR A 1076 0.85 22.15 -5.67
N GLY A 1077 1.84 22.02 -4.78
CA GLY A 1077 2.06 22.92 -3.64
C GLY A 1077 1.43 22.43 -2.34
N GLY A 1078 1.74 23.07 -1.21
CA GLY A 1078 1.14 22.75 0.10
C GLY A 1078 1.32 21.31 0.59
N SER A 1079 2.39 20.62 0.16
CA SER A 1079 2.60 19.17 0.35
C SER A 1079 1.44 18.31 -0.16
N GLN A 1080 0.83 18.71 -1.28
CA GLN A 1080 -0.17 17.96 -2.04
C GLN A 1080 0.35 17.61 -3.44
N TYR A 1081 -0.16 16.51 -4.00
CA TYR A 1081 0.15 16.02 -5.34
C TYR A 1081 -1.03 16.12 -6.31
N GLY A 1082 -2.27 16.08 -5.81
CA GLY A 1082 -3.50 15.95 -6.57
C GLY A 1082 -3.66 14.59 -7.28
N PRO A 1083 -3.46 13.43 -6.62
CA PRO A 1083 -3.36 12.13 -7.31
C PRO A 1083 -4.60 11.79 -8.16
N GLY A 1084 -5.81 12.12 -7.67
CA GLY A 1084 -7.06 11.90 -8.38
C GLY A 1084 -7.46 12.99 -9.38
N THR A 1085 -6.71 14.09 -9.51
CA THR A 1085 -7.06 15.15 -10.48
C THR A 1085 -6.55 14.78 -11.88
N SER A 1086 -7.29 15.17 -12.92
CA SER A 1086 -6.85 15.00 -14.30
C SER A 1086 -5.62 15.88 -14.58
N ILE A 1087 -4.57 15.32 -15.17
CA ILE A 1087 -3.37 16.10 -15.49
C ILE A 1087 -3.60 17.01 -16.69
N ALA A 1088 -3.07 18.24 -16.64
CA ALA A 1088 -3.09 19.18 -17.76
C ALA A 1088 -2.05 18.80 -18.83
N ARG A 1089 -2.33 19.08 -20.11
CA ARG A 1089 -1.41 18.81 -21.24
C ARG A 1089 -0.01 19.43 -21.04
N GLY A 1090 0.07 20.63 -20.47
CA GLY A 1090 1.33 21.33 -20.19
C GLY A 1090 2.13 20.72 -19.03
N ASP A 1091 1.45 20.34 -17.94
CA ASP A 1091 2.07 19.62 -16.81
C ASP A 1091 2.69 18.30 -17.28
N PHE A 1092 1.97 17.54 -18.09
CA PHE A 1092 2.44 16.26 -18.60
C PHE A 1092 3.69 16.40 -19.47
N VAL A 1093 3.72 17.37 -20.40
CA VAL A 1093 4.91 17.60 -21.25
C VAL A 1093 6.09 18.12 -20.42
N LEU A 1094 5.86 18.96 -19.40
CA LEU A 1094 6.92 19.38 -18.47
C LEU A 1094 7.49 18.20 -17.67
N MET A 1095 6.65 17.29 -17.20
CA MET A 1095 7.09 16.09 -16.50
C MET A 1095 7.80 15.10 -17.43
N LEU A 1096 7.34 14.94 -18.68
CA LEU A 1096 8.01 14.12 -19.70
C LEU A 1096 9.39 14.69 -20.08
N TYR A 1097 9.51 16.01 -20.20
CA TYR A 1097 10.77 16.75 -20.42
C TYR A 1097 11.77 16.51 -19.29
N ARG A 1098 11.34 16.60 -18.03
CA ARG A 1098 12.20 16.32 -16.86
C ARG A 1098 12.55 14.84 -16.72
N ALA A 1099 11.61 13.93 -17.00
CA ALA A 1099 11.80 12.48 -16.86
C ALA A 1099 12.81 11.91 -17.86
N LEU A 1100 12.83 12.43 -19.09
CA LEU A 1100 13.62 11.87 -20.20
C LEU A 1100 14.71 12.81 -20.74
N GLY A 1101 14.89 13.99 -20.14
CA GLY A 1101 16.04 14.87 -20.36
C GLY A 1101 16.22 15.43 -21.78
N PHE A 1102 15.23 15.29 -22.66
CA PHE A 1102 15.33 15.73 -24.05
C PHE A 1102 15.41 17.26 -24.14
N SER A 1103 16.17 17.78 -25.12
CA SER A 1103 16.32 19.21 -25.36
C SER A 1103 16.08 19.54 -26.84
N GLY A 1104 15.61 20.76 -27.10
CA GLY A 1104 15.24 21.24 -28.43
C GLY A 1104 15.11 22.76 -28.44
N SER A 1105 14.89 23.37 -29.61
CA SER A 1105 14.82 24.82 -29.73
C SER A 1105 13.63 25.40 -28.97
N THR A 1106 13.86 26.43 -28.14
CA THR A 1106 12.82 27.19 -27.44
C THR A 1106 12.41 28.48 -28.19
N SER A 1107 12.93 28.68 -29.42
CA SER A 1107 12.76 29.92 -30.20
C SER A 1107 11.33 30.21 -30.67
N SER A 1108 10.45 29.21 -30.71
CA SER A 1108 9.03 29.37 -31.04
C SER A 1108 8.18 28.39 -30.23
N ASN A 1109 6.92 28.76 -29.99
CA ASN A 1109 5.94 27.96 -29.24
C ASN A 1109 4.59 28.01 -29.95
N PHE A 1110 3.54 27.43 -29.36
CA PHE A 1110 2.16 27.61 -29.83
C PHE A 1110 1.56 28.93 -29.33
N SER A 1111 0.68 29.55 -30.11
CA SER A 1111 0.03 30.84 -29.82
C SER A 1111 -0.67 30.93 -28.45
N ASP A 1112 -1.05 29.80 -27.84
CA ASP A 1112 -1.75 29.71 -26.56
C ASP A 1112 -0.88 29.23 -25.39
N VAL A 1113 0.45 29.27 -25.54
CA VAL A 1113 1.43 28.94 -24.49
C VAL A 1113 2.17 30.22 -24.06
N PRO A 1114 1.75 30.89 -22.97
CA PRO A 1114 2.27 32.21 -22.62
C PRO A 1114 3.77 32.21 -22.28
N LYS A 1115 4.52 33.17 -22.81
CA LYS A 1115 5.94 33.35 -22.50
C LYS A 1115 6.11 33.68 -21.00
N GLY A 1116 6.88 32.85 -20.28
CA GLY A 1116 7.03 32.92 -18.83
C GLY A 1116 6.12 31.97 -18.04
N SER A 1117 5.26 31.17 -18.70
CA SER A 1117 4.62 30.01 -18.05
C SER A 1117 5.65 28.93 -17.71
N TYR A 1118 5.45 28.23 -16.58
CA TYR A 1118 6.41 27.25 -16.04
C TYR A 1118 6.62 26.00 -16.91
N TYR A 1119 5.77 25.80 -17.93
CA TYR A 1119 5.87 24.76 -18.95
C TYR A 1119 6.35 25.26 -20.33
N TYR A 1120 6.63 26.57 -20.48
CA TYR A 1120 6.91 27.19 -21.79
C TYR A 1120 8.04 26.48 -22.55
N ASP A 1121 9.22 26.37 -21.95
CA ASP A 1121 10.40 25.80 -22.61
C ASP A 1121 10.25 24.30 -22.90
N ALA A 1122 9.60 23.56 -22.01
CA ALA A 1122 9.32 22.13 -22.20
C ALA A 1122 8.38 21.89 -23.40
N ILE A 1123 7.33 22.71 -23.56
CA ILE A 1123 6.43 22.62 -24.71
C ILE A 1123 7.12 23.11 -25.99
N ALA A 1124 7.96 24.15 -25.92
CA ALA A 1124 8.70 24.65 -27.08
C ALA A 1124 9.71 23.60 -27.59
N ALA A 1125 10.50 22.99 -26.69
CA ALA A 1125 11.40 21.88 -27.04
C ALA A 1125 10.63 20.68 -27.60
N ALA A 1126 9.49 20.30 -26.98
CA ALA A 1126 8.65 19.22 -27.47
C ALA A 1126 7.98 19.54 -28.83
N LYS A 1127 7.69 20.81 -29.14
CA LYS A 1127 7.20 21.27 -30.46
C LYS A 1127 8.30 21.15 -31.50
N ALA A 1128 9.51 21.65 -31.19
CA ALA A 1128 10.67 21.59 -32.08
C ALA A 1128 11.11 20.15 -32.41
N LEU A 1129 10.92 19.21 -31.48
CA LEU A 1129 11.18 17.78 -31.67
C LEU A 1129 9.99 17.00 -32.29
N GLY A 1130 8.84 17.64 -32.56
CA GLY A 1130 7.66 16.97 -33.11
C GLY A 1130 6.91 16.02 -32.14
N ILE A 1131 7.32 15.96 -30.88
CA ILE A 1131 6.65 15.23 -29.78
C ILE A 1131 5.26 15.85 -29.56
N ALA A 1132 5.26 17.13 -29.19
CA ALA A 1132 4.07 17.92 -28.90
C ALA A 1132 3.47 18.41 -30.21
N GLN A 1133 2.32 17.83 -30.58
CA GLN A 1133 1.53 18.23 -31.74
C GLN A 1133 0.24 18.88 -31.22
N GLY A 1134 -0.05 20.07 -31.74
CA GLY A 1134 -1.24 20.86 -31.43
C GLY A 1134 -2.37 20.64 -32.44
N SER A 1135 -3.46 21.38 -32.27
CA SER A 1135 -4.51 21.52 -33.30
C SER A 1135 -4.33 22.87 -33.98
N GLY A 1136 -3.72 22.87 -35.16
CA GLY A 1136 -3.14 24.09 -35.74
C GLY A 1136 -2.04 24.64 -34.81
N ASP A 1137 -1.96 25.97 -34.67
CA ASP A 1137 -1.01 26.61 -33.75
C ASP A 1137 -1.52 26.76 -32.30
N ARG A 1138 -2.32 25.79 -31.82
CA ARG A 1138 -2.81 25.75 -30.44
C ARG A 1138 -2.53 24.42 -29.77
N PHE A 1139 -2.03 24.46 -28.55
CA PHE A 1139 -1.65 23.28 -27.76
C PHE A 1139 -2.59 22.98 -26.60
N TYR A 1140 -3.38 23.96 -26.15
CA TYR A 1140 -4.30 23.85 -25.01
C TYR A 1140 -3.60 23.36 -23.71
N PRO A 1141 -2.54 24.06 -23.24
CA PRO A 1141 -1.69 23.57 -22.15
C PRO A 1141 -2.44 23.33 -20.81
N THR A 1142 -3.55 24.02 -20.58
CA THR A 1142 -4.34 23.91 -19.35
C THR A 1142 -5.49 22.90 -19.41
N THR A 1143 -5.78 22.30 -20.58
CA THR A 1143 -6.84 21.27 -20.69
C THR A 1143 -6.37 19.92 -20.19
N ALA A 1144 -7.30 19.13 -19.64
CA ALA A 1144 -7.04 17.75 -19.22
C ALA A 1144 -6.57 16.89 -20.40
N LEU A 1145 -5.57 16.06 -20.14
CA LEU A 1145 -4.97 15.14 -21.11
C LEU A 1145 -5.75 13.81 -21.15
N THR A 1146 -6.09 13.31 -22.35
CA THR A 1146 -6.67 11.96 -22.48
C THR A 1146 -5.59 10.88 -22.32
N ARG A 1147 -5.99 9.68 -21.89
CA ARG A 1147 -5.08 8.53 -21.76
C ARG A 1147 -4.44 8.15 -23.10
N GLN A 1148 -5.16 8.26 -24.22
CA GLN A 1148 -4.59 8.02 -25.56
C GLN A 1148 -3.59 9.12 -26.01
N ASP A 1149 -3.81 10.40 -25.66
CA ASP A 1149 -2.85 11.47 -25.96
C ASP A 1149 -1.54 11.30 -25.19
N ALA A 1150 -1.63 10.91 -23.91
CA ALA A 1150 -0.47 10.62 -23.09
C ALA A 1150 0.39 9.50 -23.68
N MET A 1151 -0.26 8.43 -24.17
CA MET A 1151 0.41 7.32 -24.85
C MET A 1151 1.06 7.77 -26.16
N ALA A 1152 0.39 8.60 -26.97
CA ALA A 1152 0.96 9.16 -28.20
C ALA A 1152 2.19 10.06 -27.94
N LEU A 1153 2.17 10.86 -26.87
CA LEU A 1153 3.29 11.70 -26.46
C LEU A 1153 4.49 10.85 -26.00
N ILE A 1154 4.28 9.89 -25.10
CA ILE A 1154 5.33 8.97 -24.59
C ILE A 1154 5.99 8.21 -25.74
N TYR A 1155 5.19 7.62 -26.63
CA TYR A 1155 5.68 6.83 -27.76
C TYR A 1155 6.63 7.64 -28.67
N ARG A 1156 6.25 8.88 -29.01
CA ARG A 1156 7.10 9.78 -29.81
C ARG A 1156 8.40 10.14 -29.11
N THR A 1157 8.34 10.50 -27.81
CA THR A 1157 9.56 10.82 -27.06
C THR A 1157 10.50 9.64 -27.01
N LEU A 1158 10.01 8.42 -26.77
CA LEU A 1158 10.85 7.22 -26.72
C LEU A 1158 11.50 6.90 -28.08
N GLN A 1159 10.79 7.07 -29.20
CA GLN A 1159 11.41 6.96 -30.52
C GLN A 1159 12.53 7.99 -30.73
N LEU A 1160 12.34 9.23 -30.24
CA LEU A 1160 13.31 10.33 -30.39
C LEU A 1160 14.50 10.24 -29.42
N THR A 1161 14.36 9.62 -28.25
CA THR A 1161 15.48 9.30 -27.35
C THR A 1161 16.21 8.00 -27.74
N GLY A 1162 15.88 7.40 -28.89
CA GLY A 1162 16.56 6.21 -29.42
C GLY A 1162 16.10 4.87 -28.84
N VAL A 1163 14.99 4.86 -28.08
CA VAL A 1163 14.43 3.66 -27.47
C VAL A 1163 13.64 2.86 -28.51
N ASN A 1164 14.28 1.83 -29.05
CA ASN A 1164 13.71 0.93 -30.05
C ASN A 1164 12.71 -0.06 -29.43
N LEU A 1165 11.45 0.37 -29.27
CA LEU A 1165 10.34 -0.49 -28.88
C LEU A 1165 9.90 -1.39 -30.04
N SER A 1166 9.71 -2.69 -29.79
CA SER A 1166 9.11 -3.62 -30.75
C SER A 1166 7.65 -3.24 -31.04
N THR A 1167 7.35 -2.89 -32.29
CA THR A 1167 6.02 -2.36 -32.69
C THR A 1167 4.87 -3.27 -32.24
N GLY A 1168 3.85 -2.65 -31.65
CA GLY A 1168 2.59 -3.27 -31.27
C GLY A 1168 1.67 -3.58 -32.45
N THR A 1169 0.69 -4.42 -32.19
CA THR A 1169 -0.29 -4.91 -33.16
C THR A 1169 -1.68 -5.08 -32.51
N SER A 1170 -2.69 -5.38 -33.32
CA SER A 1170 -4.08 -5.56 -32.86
C SER A 1170 -4.27 -6.70 -31.85
N SER A 1171 -3.40 -7.72 -31.85
CA SER A 1171 -3.44 -8.82 -30.89
C SER A 1171 -2.94 -8.41 -29.50
N ASP A 1172 -1.94 -7.51 -29.42
CA ASP A 1172 -1.38 -7.03 -28.14
C ASP A 1172 -2.43 -6.30 -27.29
N ILE A 1173 -3.42 -5.65 -27.93
CA ILE A 1173 -4.56 -4.98 -27.28
C ILE A 1173 -5.86 -5.80 -27.29
N SER A 1174 -5.83 -7.05 -27.77
CA SER A 1174 -7.04 -7.82 -28.07
C SER A 1174 -7.93 -8.09 -26.85
N GLY A 1175 -7.35 -8.28 -25.67
CA GLY A 1175 -8.07 -8.53 -24.42
C GLY A 1175 -8.82 -7.31 -23.85
N PHE A 1176 -8.57 -6.10 -24.35
CA PHE A 1176 -9.22 -4.89 -23.83
C PHE A 1176 -10.58 -4.65 -24.50
N THR A 1177 -11.63 -4.63 -23.67
CA THR A 1177 -13.04 -4.56 -24.11
C THR A 1177 -13.42 -3.24 -24.79
N ASP A 1178 -12.62 -2.19 -24.60
CA ASP A 1178 -12.82 -0.84 -25.12
C ASP A 1178 -11.80 -0.44 -26.20
N LYS A 1179 -11.01 -1.39 -26.72
CA LYS A 1179 -10.01 -1.17 -27.79
C LYS A 1179 -10.56 -0.43 -29.03
N GLY A 1180 -11.86 -0.60 -29.34
CA GLY A 1180 -12.54 0.11 -30.42
C GLY A 1180 -12.78 1.62 -30.18
N GLN A 1181 -12.49 2.14 -28.98
CA GLN A 1181 -12.56 3.56 -28.65
C GLN A 1181 -11.23 4.30 -28.84
N ILE A 1182 -10.15 3.59 -29.21
CA ILE A 1182 -8.84 4.19 -29.47
C ILE A 1182 -8.90 4.97 -30.79
N SER A 1183 -8.57 6.25 -30.76
CA SER A 1183 -8.48 7.07 -31.96
C SER A 1183 -7.28 6.68 -32.83
N SER A 1184 -7.44 6.72 -34.16
CA SER A 1184 -6.46 6.22 -35.13
C SER A 1184 -5.04 6.77 -34.94
N TYR A 1185 -4.90 8.07 -34.64
CA TYR A 1185 -3.60 8.72 -34.40
C TYR A 1185 -2.82 8.16 -33.19
N ALA A 1186 -3.51 7.52 -32.25
CA ALA A 1186 -2.93 6.94 -31.04
C ALA A 1186 -2.74 5.41 -31.14
N LEU A 1187 -3.40 4.74 -32.09
CA LEU A 1187 -3.51 3.27 -32.12
C LEU A 1187 -2.17 2.54 -32.01
N THR A 1188 -1.19 2.90 -32.86
CA THR A 1188 0.16 2.31 -32.85
C THR A 1188 0.90 2.57 -31.53
N ALA A 1189 0.69 3.74 -30.90
CA ALA A 1189 1.29 4.08 -29.62
C ALA A 1189 0.68 3.26 -28.48
N VAL A 1190 -0.65 3.15 -28.42
CA VAL A 1190 -1.34 2.31 -27.43
C VAL A 1190 -0.89 0.85 -27.57
N GLN A 1191 -0.91 0.30 -28.79
CA GLN A 1191 -0.48 -1.07 -29.07
C GLN A 1191 0.98 -1.32 -28.64
N THR A 1192 1.90 -0.41 -28.99
CA THR A 1192 3.33 -0.59 -28.70
C THR A 1192 3.63 -0.45 -27.20
N LEU A 1193 3.00 0.50 -26.51
CA LEU A 1193 3.20 0.68 -25.07
C LEU A 1193 2.51 -0.41 -24.22
N VAL A 1194 1.43 -1.03 -24.73
CA VAL A 1194 0.84 -2.25 -24.15
C VAL A 1194 1.78 -3.44 -24.32
N LYS A 1195 2.28 -3.68 -25.53
CA LYS A 1195 3.25 -4.75 -25.82
C LYS A 1195 4.55 -4.61 -25.04
N ALA A 1196 5.02 -3.38 -24.84
CA ALA A 1196 6.16 -3.06 -23.99
C ALA A 1196 5.87 -3.24 -22.48
N GLY A 1197 4.64 -3.54 -22.06
CA GLY A 1197 4.24 -3.71 -20.66
C GLY A 1197 4.22 -2.41 -19.85
N ILE A 1198 4.29 -1.25 -20.52
CA ILE A 1198 4.19 0.07 -19.88
C ILE A 1198 2.72 0.30 -19.50
N ILE A 1199 1.80 0.04 -20.44
CA ILE A 1199 0.36 0.09 -20.24
C ILE A 1199 -0.19 -1.31 -19.98
N THR A 1200 -0.76 -1.53 -18.79
CA THR A 1200 -1.39 -2.81 -18.39
C THR A 1200 -2.92 -2.78 -18.46
N GLY A 1201 -3.52 -1.63 -18.81
CA GLY A 1201 -4.96 -1.40 -18.67
C GLY A 1201 -5.40 -1.34 -17.20
N SER A 1202 -6.64 -1.74 -16.96
CA SER A 1202 -7.32 -1.77 -15.65
C SER A 1202 -7.97 -3.13 -15.38
N ASP A 1203 -8.27 -3.43 -14.12
CA ASP A 1203 -8.84 -4.70 -13.62
C ASP A 1203 -10.15 -5.15 -14.31
N SER A 1204 -10.82 -4.23 -15.03
CA SER A 1204 -12.01 -4.50 -15.86
C SER A 1204 -11.69 -4.88 -17.31
N ASN A 1205 -10.43 -5.17 -17.61
CA ASN A 1205 -9.89 -5.33 -18.96
C ASN A 1205 -10.27 -4.15 -19.88
N LYS A 1206 -9.85 -2.95 -19.48
CA LYS A 1206 -10.05 -1.69 -20.24
C LYS A 1206 -8.81 -0.79 -20.27
N ILE A 1207 -8.61 -0.10 -21.40
CA ILE A 1207 -7.58 0.91 -21.64
C ILE A 1207 -8.04 2.30 -21.19
N ASN A 1208 -9.34 2.57 -21.24
CA ASN A 1208 -10.04 3.85 -21.08
C ASN A 1208 -9.42 4.98 -21.97
N PRO A 1209 -9.30 4.79 -23.31
CA PRO A 1209 -8.46 5.63 -24.17
C PRO A 1209 -8.90 7.11 -24.21
N ALA A 1210 -10.21 7.36 -24.34
CA ALA A 1210 -10.78 8.70 -24.33
C ALA A 1210 -11.00 9.27 -22.91
N GLY A 1211 -10.70 8.51 -21.86
CA GLY A 1211 -10.79 8.99 -20.48
C GLY A 1211 -9.66 9.96 -20.15
N ASN A 1212 -9.93 10.94 -19.29
CA ASN A 1212 -8.88 11.81 -18.74
C ASN A 1212 -7.88 10.99 -17.92
N LEU A 1213 -6.59 11.23 -18.11
CA LEU A 1213 -5.53 10.63 -17.30
C LEU A 1213 -5.41 11.36 -15.96
N SER A 1214 -5.55 10.65 -14.84
CA SER A 1214 -5.26 11.19 -13.51
C SER A 1214 -3.75 11.31 -13.26
N ARG A 1215 -3.35 12.20 -12.34
CA ARG A 1215 -1.93 12.37 -11.97
C ARG A 1215 -1.34 11.10 -11.35
N ALA A 1216 -2.12 10.29 -10.64
CA ALA A 1216 -1.67 8.99 -10.11
C ALA A 1216 -1.40 7.96 -11.22
N GLU A 1217 -2.31 7.83 -12.20
CA GLU A 1217 -2.09 6.93 -13.35
C GLU A 1217 -0.88 7.38 -14.19
N MET A 1218 -0.77 8.70 -14.42
CA MET A 1218 0.37 9.31 -15.11
C MET A 1218 1.70 8.96 -14.43
N ALA A 1219 1.75 9.03 -13.09
CA ALA A 1219 2.96 8.72 -12.34
C ALA A 1219 3.41 7.27 -12.55
N VAL A 1220 2.49 6.30 -12.44
CA VAL A 1220 2.79 4.88 -12.66
C VAL A 1220 3.24 4.61 -14.09
N ILE A 1221 2.64 5.29 -15.08
CA ILE A 1221 3.04 5.15 -16.49
C ILE A 1221 4.46 5.69 -16.71
N LEU A 1222 4.78 6.91 -16.25
CA LEU A 1222 6.12 7.49 -16.44
C LEU A 1222 7.19 6.77 -15.59
N TYR A 1223 6.86 6.31 -14.39
CA TYR A 1223 7.74 5.45 -13.59
C TYR A 1223 8.14 4.18 -14.36
N ARG A 1224 7.17 3.46 -14.94
CA ARG A 1224 7.42 2.25 -15.76
C ARG A 1224 8.24 2.50 -17.02
N VAL A 1225 8.26 3.74 -17.52
CA VAL A 1225 9.18 4.15 -18.58
C VAL A 1225 10.59 4.33 -17.99
N MET A 1226 10.74 5.19 -16.98
CA MET A 1226 12.02 5.58 -16.36
C MET A 1226 12.79 4.46 -15.66
N THR A 1227 12.17 3.31 -15.36
CA THR A 1227 12.85 2.13 -14.79
C THR A 1227 13.05 0.99 -15.77
N LYS A 1228 12.73 1.21 -17.06
CA LYS A 1228 12.83 0.19 -18.10
C LYS A 1228 13.69 0.64 -19.29
N TYR A 1229 13.88 1.96 -19.45
CA TYR A 1229 14.63 2.63 -20.50
C TYR A 1229 15.30 3.88 -19.95
#